data_AF-A0A524CHL9-F1
#
_entry.id   AF-A0A524CHL9-F1
#
_cell.length_a   1.000
_cell.length_b   1.000
_cell.length_c   1.000
_cell.angle_alpha   90.00
_cell.angle_beta   90.00
_cell.angle_gamma   90.00
#
_symmetry.space_group_name_H-M   'P 1'
#
loop_
_entity.id
_entity.type
_entity.pdbx_description
1 polymer ?
#
loop_
_entity_poly.entity_id
_entity_poly.type
_entity_poly.pdbx_seq_one_letter_code
_entity_poly.pdbx_strand_id
1 'polypeptide(L)'
;MSPLEKRLYRIYLNVKPYSILLEIIVTFIALTVIFNHLIGIGDIISNSSLYFFSGISESLLFFSMIFTILFLPCFPIFFWFPKHFNFIKNYGLFEKFAFTIILNLCIYILMGYFSGMIGIPITGFFFFLNVISLFLLQVIAYLIISVKRKVSIIDKNEDVLREKEDLITQFSLLGYLKAKFKPNLILLIVFIFLICLFDVVRVKDFVGTDPWYHITIIKIISIANYIPYDAYLGAMGLHIFSSVIYFFSGVEIVLIPKFFVFYTFPISALIVYVIFKQVFKNRNLVILGVFLLEFTSLGFSIMMYQFWPSSISFLMGMVLFYLLFVRLKDFIKKHKEKTLSYFPRGSEFDYVFMVILFLTSIFTHSLITVILLISYLFILLVFFVKNHKIGQDFIIFSGLTILFVIFNLLGIGSGHFNIFGELTATPWPYILAGALGGGVILLLIVWMLKKSVTLHYGSFDSVIRGEKLGYYKKFEEKFFFPFTIIVSIISITLFIIINFFYWNFRLVTILTSLETTIILIFSVWGLVLFQKTPKGKIFFIWAAGLALLFGVGFLFDLLIGVLKLWSRIFYLSSPVLVIGFLSYFYKIIRTHQIRDLNKKLFLIFFIGFSLIATYVEEANSINVFEVSDRDLSTIYWYSNYTESKNVIISEFGWNTALIYYDFPYEQCNKSLNPNYIHYYFAMNKTFSNPGLHF
;
A
#
# COMPACT_ATOMS: atom_id res chain seq x y z
N MET A 1 -41.13 13.31 13.13
CA MET A 1 -40.72 11.95 12.76
C MET A 1 -41.90 11.16 12.24
N SER A 2 -41.74 10.51 11.09
CA SER A 2 -42.68 9.47 10.65
C SER A 2 -42.65 8.27 11.63
N PRO A 3 -43.69 7.42 11.66
CA PRO A 3 -43.70 6.20 12.48
C PRO A 3 -42.48 5.29 12.22
N LEU A 4 -42.00 5.29 10.97
CA LEU A 4 -40.81 4.54 10.55
C LEU A 4 -39.52 5.12 11.15
N GLU A 5 -39.38 6.44 11.19
CA GLU A 5 -38.22 7.12 11.79
C GLU A 5 -38.17 6.89 13.30
N LYS A 6 -39.32 6.93 14.00
CA LYS A 6 -39.40 6.58 15.43
C LYS A 6 -38.99 5.13 15.69
N ARG A 7 -39.36 4.19 14.82
CA ARG A 7 -38.93 2.78 14.90
C ARG A 7 -37.43 2.61 14.64
N LEU A 8 -36.90 3.21 13.57
CA LEU A 8 -35.46 3.15 13.22
C LEU A 8 -34.58 3.74 14.33
N TYR A 9 -35.05 4.80 15.00
CA TYR A 9 -34.31 5.43 16.09
C TYR A 9 -34.42 4.69 17.43
N ARG A 10 -35.57 4.07 17.76
CA ARG A 10 -35.65 3.12 18.88
C ARG A 10 -34.72 1.93 18.68
N ILE A 11 -34.61 1.42 17.46
CA ILE A 11 -33.61 0.42 17.08
C ILE A 11 -32.20 0.99 17.32
N TYR A 12 -31.87 2.18 16.81
CA TYR A 12 -30.56 2.82 17.02
C TYR A 12 -30.18 3.07 18.50
N LEU A 13 -31.10 3.55 19.34
CA LEU A 13 -30.87 3.77 20.77
C LEU A 13 -30.70 2.46 21.55
N ASN A 14 -31.46 1.44 21.17
CA ASN A 14 -31.28 0.10 21.71
C ASN A 14 -30.02 -0.58 21.15
N VAL A 15 -29.42 -0.11 20.04
CA VAL A 15 -28.25 -0.72 19.41
C VAL A 15 -26.92 -0.45 20.13
N LYS A 16 -26.82 0.38 21.18
CA LYS A 16 -25.50 0.61 21.82
C LYS A 16 -24.93 -0.62 22.55
N PRO A 17 -25.75 -1.44 23.25
CA PRO A 17 -25.37 -2.78 23.70
C PRO A 17 -25.59 -3.88 22.62
N TYR A 18 -26.55 -3.70 21.71
CA TYR A 18 -26.89 -4.69 20.67
C TYR A 18 -26.05 -4.59 19.38
N SER A 19 -25.19 -3.58 19.24
CA SER A 19 -24.23 -3.45 18.12
C SER A 19 -23.16 -4.53 18.22
N ILE A 20 -22.64 -4.77 19.42
CA ILE A 20 -21.71 -5.88 19.67
C ILE A 20 -22.42 -7.22 19.39
N LEU A 21 -23.68 -7.38 19.81
CA LEU A 21 -24.45 -8.59 19.52
C LEU A 21 -24.69 -8.77 18.01
N LEU A 22 -25.06 -7.71 17.29
CA LEU A 22 -25.24 -7.73 15.84
C LEU A 22 -23.92 -8.05 15.12
N GLU A 23 -22.81 -7.47 15.56
CA GLU A 23 -21.45 -7.75 15.05
C GLU A 23 -21.06 -9.21 15.28
N ILE A 24 -21.37 -9.77 16.46
CA ILE A 24 -21.19 -11.19 16.77
C ILE A 24 -22.06 -12.05 15.84
N ILE A 25 -23.34 -11.71 15.65
CA ILE A 25 -24.24 -12.45 14.76
C ILE A 25 -23.72 -12.42 13.31
N VAL A 26 -23.34 -11.26 12.79
CA VAL A 26 -22.76 -11.14 11.44
C VAL A 26 -21.48 -11.96 11.33
N THR A 27 -20.64 -11.96 12.36
CA THR A 27 -19.42 -12.78 12.41
C THR A 27 -19.75 -14.27 12.36
N PHE A 28 -20.71 -14.75 13.15
CA PHE A 28 -21.14 -16.14 13.12
C PHE A 28 -21.75 -16.54 11.78
N ILE A 29 -22.58 -15.68 11.17
CA ILE A 29 -23.14 -15.93 9.83
C ILE A 29 -22.01 -16.06 8.81
N ALA A 30 -21.08 -15.10 8.78
CA ALA A 30 -19.97 -15.12 7.84
C ALA A 30 -19.10 -16.38 7.99
N LEU A 31 -18.74 -16.74 9.23
CA LEU A 31 -17.97 -17.94 9.51
C LEU A 31 -18.73 -19.22 9.16
N THR A 32 -20.05 -19.26 9.36
CA THR A 32 -20.87 -20.42 8.99
C THR A 32 -20.92 -20.60 7.47
N VAL A 33 -21.06 -19.51 6.72
CA VAL A 33 -21.05 -19.56 5.24
C VAL A 33 -19.69 -20.05 4.73
N ILE A 34 -18.58 -19.54 5.28
CA ILE A 34 -17.23 -20.02 4.90
C ILE A 34 -17.05 -21.49 5.29
N PHE A 35 -17.51 -21.91 6.47
CA PHE A 35 -17.44 -23.32 6.87
C PHE A 35 -18.17 -24.22 5.88
N ASN A 36 -19.40 -23.85 5.49
CA ASN A 36 -20.22 -24.59 4.52
C ASN A 36 -19.53 -24.70 3.15
N HIS A 37 -18.81 -23.66 2.73
CA HIS A 37 -17.99 -23.69 1.53
C HIS A 37 -16.82 -24.68 1.68
N LEU A 38 -16.06 -24.61 2.77
CA LEU A 38 -14.89 -25.46 3.02
C LEU A 38 -15.22 -26.97 3.12
N ILE A 39 -16.43 -27.33 3.58
CA ILE A 39 -16.92 -28.73 3.62
C ILE A 39 -17.60 -29.17 2.31
N GLY A 40 -17.68 -28.31 1.29
CA GLY A 40 -18.27 -28.63 -0.03
C GLY A 40 -19.80 -28.61 -0.10
N ILE A 41 -20.49 -28.11 0.94
CA ILE A 41 -21.97 -27.97 0.90
C ILE A 41 -22.39 -26.80 0.00
N GLY A 42 -21.58 -25.74 -0.06
CA GLY A 42 -21.83 -24.59 -0.93
C GLY A 42 -21.97 -24.97 -2.41
N ASP A 43 -21.15 -25.93 -2.87
CA ASP A 43 -21.10 -26.39 -4.26
C ASP A 43 -22.33 -27.25 -4.64
N ILE A 44 -23.00 -27.85 -3.65
CA ILE A 44 -24.25 -28.59 -3.83
C ILE A 44 -25.43 -27.62 -4.04
N ILE A 45 -25.39 -26.46 -3.36
CA ILE A 45 -26.45 -25.44 -3.43
C ILE A 45 -26.31 -24.58 -4.70
N SER A 46 -25.08 -24.26 -5.11
CA SER A 46 -24.83 -23.51 -6.36
C SER A 46 -25.17 -24.32 -7.61
N ASN A 47 -24.98 -25.66 -7.57
CA ASN A 47 -25.38 -26.56 -8.64
C ASN A 47 -26.90 -26.86 -8.67
N SER A 48 -27.72 -26.21 -7.84
CA SER A 48 -29.16 -26.33 -7.94
C SER A 48 -29.68 -25.66 -9.22
N SER A 49 -30.64 -26.28 -9.91
CA SER A 49 -31.24 -25.79 -11.16
C SER A 49 -31.99 -24.44 -11.02
N LEU A 50 -31.97 -23.83 -9.85
CA LEU A 50 -32.60 -22.57 -9.52
C LEU A 50 -31.53 -21.47 -9.41
N TYR A 51 -31.21 -20.86 -10.56
CA TYR A 51 -30.22 -19.77 -10.69
C TYR A 51 -30.35 -18.65 -9.62
N PHE A 52 -31.57 -18.38 -9.14
CA PHE A 52 -31.81 -17.41 -8.08
C PHE A 52 -31.15 -17.79 -6.74
N PHE A 53 -31.25 -19.06 -6.32
CA PHE A 53 -30.63 -19.53 -5.08
C PHE A 53 -29.12 -19.65 -5.21
N SER A 54 -28.59 -20.04 -6.38
CA SER A 54 -27.15 -20.00 -6.65
C SER A 54 -26.59 -18.60 -6.49
N GLY A 55 -27.22 -17.59 -7.15
CA GLY A 55 -26.75 -16.21 -7.08
C GLY A 55 -26.77 -15.61 -5.66
N ILE A 56 -27.77 -15.96 -4.83
CA ILE A 56 -27.81 -15.55 -3.43
C ILE A 56 -26.69 -16.23 -2.63
N SER A 57 -26.48 -17.54 -2.83
CA SER A 57 -25.43 -18.30 -2.14
C SER A 57 -24.04 -17.74 -2.44
N GLU A 58 -23.73 -17.51 -3.72
CA GLU A 58 -22.47 -16.92 -4.17
C GLU A 58 -22.28 -15.49 -3.62
N SER A 59 -23.34 -14.68 -3.63
CA SER A 59 -23.30 -13.33 -3.04
C SER A 59 -22.99 -13.38 -1.55
N LEU A 60 -23.67 -14.27 -0.80
CA LEU A 60 -23.43 -14.46 0.62
C LEU A 60 -22.01 -14.94 0.91
N LEU A 61 -21.47 -15.87 0.09
CA LEU A 61 -20.10 -16.33 0.19
C LEU A 61 -19.12 -15.17 -0.03
N PHE A 62 -19.32 -14.38 -1.08
CA PHE A 62 -18.46 -13.25 -1.39
C PHE A 62 -18.48 -12.18 -0.28
N PHE A 63 -19.67 -11.84 0.25
CA PHE A 63 -19.79 -10.94 1.40
C PHE A 63 -19.12 -11.51 2.66
N SER A 64 -19.28 -12.81 2.92
CA SER A 64 -18.69 -13.49 4.08
C SER A 64 -17.17 -13.56 3.99
N MET A 65 -16.65 -13.82 2.79
CA MET A 65 -15.22 -13.79 2.47
C MET A 65 -14.64 -12.39 2.68
N ILE A 66 -15.25 -11.35 2.07
CA ILE A 66 -14.79 -9.97 2.26
C ILE A 66 -14.79 -9.61 3.74
N PHE A 67 -15.87 -9.92 4.46
CA PHE A 67 -15.97 -9.62 5.88
C PHE A 67 -14.87 -10.32 6.69
N THR A 68 -14.64 -11.61 6.42
CA THR A 68 -13.67 -12.42 7.15
C THR A 68 -12.23 -12.00 6.86
N ILE A 69 -11.88 -11.77 5.60
CA ILE A 69 -10.53 -11.35 5.21
C ILE A 69 -10.23 -9.94 5.71
N LEU A 70 -11.18 -9.01 5.62
CA LEU A 70 -10.95 -7.60 5.97
C LEU A 70 -11.09 -7.33 7.47
N PHE A 71 -11.98 -8.02 8.19
CA PHE A 71 -12.30 -7.68 9.58
C PHE A 71 -11.92 -8.77 10.59
N LEU A 72 -11.90 -10.05 10.23
CA LEU A 72 -11.54 -11.11 11.18
C LEU A 72 -10.07 -11.54 11.03
N PRO A 73 -9.41 -11.91 12.14
CA PRO A 73 -9.92 -12.01 13.51
C PRO A 73 -9.88 -10.72 14.34
N CYS A 74 -9.23 -9.63 13.93
CA CYS A 74 -8.88 -8.52 14.85
C CYS A 74 -9.83 -7.32 14.90
N PHE A 75 -11.03 -7.45 14.33
CA PHE A 75 -12.12 -6.49 14.53
C PHE A 75 -12.38 -6.15 16.02
N PRO A 76 -12.46 -7.12 16.97
CA PRO A 76 -12.64 -6.80 18.39
C PRO A 76 -11.61 -5.81 18.94
N ILE A 77 -10.33 -5.95 18.56
CA ILE A 77 -9.22 -5.08 19.02
C ILE A 77 -9.54 -3.60 18.78
N PHE A 78 -10.01 -3.25 17.60
CA PHE A 78 -10.20 -1.85 17.21
C PHE A 78 -11.61 -1.31 17.50
N PHE A 79 -12.60 -2.19 17.69
CA PHE A 79 -14.00 -1.79 17.84
C PHE A 79 -14.57 -2.02 19.26
N TRP A 80 -14.16 -3.08 19.97
CA TRP A 80 -14.67 -3.40 21.32
C TRP A 80 -13.74 -2.92 22.44
N PHE A 81 -12.45 -3.23 22.33
CA PHE A 81 -11.41 -2.82 23.29
C PHE A 81 -11.13 -1.30 23.43
N PRO A 82 -11.47 -0.38 22.50
CA PRO A 82 -11.21 1.07 22.68
C PRO A 82 -11.84 1.70 23.91
N LYS A 83 -12.89 1.10 24.48
CA LYS A 83 -13.45 1.54 25.77
C LYS A 83 -12.47 1.32 26.93
N HIS A 84 -11.54 0.39 26.78
CA HIS A 84 -10.64 -0.07 27.83
C HIS A 84 -9.19 0.38 27.59
N PHE A 85 -8.81 0.72 26.36
CA PHE A 85 -7.47 1.17 26.00
C PHE A 85 -7.46 2.60 25.47
N ASN A 86 -6.82 3.50 26.21
CA ASN A 86 -6.77 4.93 25.91
C ASN A 86 -6.09 5.25 24.57
N PHE A 87 -5.20 4.40 24.06
CA PHE A 87 -4.51 4.63 22.80
C PHE A 87 -5.45 4.40 21.59
N ILE A 88 -6.22 3.29 21.57
CA ILE A 88 -7.20 3.01 20.50
C ILE A 88 -8.40 3.96 20.54
N LYS A 89 -8.74 4.48 21.73
CA LYS A 89 -9.85 5.42 21.91
C LYS A 89 -9.73 6.66 21.03
N ASN A 90 -8.51 7.09 20.73
CA ASN A 90 -8.24 8.29 19.94
C ASN A 90 -8.29 8.05 18.42
N TYR A 91 -8.35 6.80 17.97
CA TYR A 91 -8.48 6.47 16.55
C TYR A 91 -9.91 6.72 16.05
N GLY A 92 -10.02 7.46 14.95
CA GLY A 92 -11.29 7.64 14.25
C GLY A 92 -11.73 6.37 13.53
N LEU A 93 -12.92 6.41 12.92
CA LEU A 93 -13.50 5.24 12.27
C LEU A 93 -12.66 4.71 11.10
N PHE A 94 -12.16 5.60 10.24
CA PHE A 94 -11.36 5.21 9.08
C PHE A 94 -9.98 4.67 9.50
N GLU A 95 -9.39 5.24 10.56
CA GLU A 95 -8.16 4.72 11.17
C GLU A 95 -8.35 3.28 11.65
N LYS A 96 -9.45 3.00 12.36
CA LYS A 96 -9.78 1.66 12.87
C LYS A 96 -9.98 0.65 11.73
N PHE A 97 -10.69 1.02 10.67
CA PHE A 97 -10.86 0.15 9.51
C PHE A 97 -9.51 -0.15 8.84
N ALA A 98 -8.69 0.87 8.58
CA ALA A 98 -7.37 0.69 7.97
C ALA A 98 -6.49 -0.27 8.78
N PHE A 99 -6.41 -0.08 10.11
CA PHE A 99 -5.57 -0.93 10.96
C PHE A 99 -6.12 -2.33 11.15
N THR A 100 -7.44 -2.49 11.19
CA THR A 100 -8.06 -3.83 11.26
C THR A 100 -7.68 -4.63 10.00
N ILE A 101 -7.86 -4.04 8.82
CA ILE A 101 -7.58 -4.71 7.54
C ILE A 101 -6.11 -5.08 7.43
N ILE A 102 -5.19 -4.15 7.72
CA ILE A 102 -3.76 -4.40 7.63
C ILE A 102 -3.27 -5.37 8.70
N LEU A 103 -3.81 -5.33 9.92
CA LEU A 103 -3.45 -6.28 10.95
C LEU A 103 -3.96 -7.70 10.63
N ASN A 104 -5.16 -7.85 10.05
CA ASN A 104 -5.66 -9.14 9.57
C ASN A 104 -4.76 -9.72 8.48
N LEU A 105 -4.41 -8.91 7.48
CA LEU A 105 -3.44 -9.26 6.44
C LEU A 105 -2.11 -9.74 7.06
N CYS A 106 -1.60 -9.04 8.08
CA CYS A 106 -0.38 -9.46 8.78
C CYS A 106 -0.55 -10.80 9.50
N ILE A 107 -1.69 -11.01 10.17
CA ILE A 107 -1.99 -12.25 10.86
C ILE A 107 -2.03 -13.41 9.87
N TYR A 108 -2.73 -13.29 8.74
CA TYR A 108 -2.80 -14.35 7.73
C TYR A 108 -1.42 -14.73 7.20
N ILE A 109 -0.59 -13.74 6.86
CA ILE A 109 0.76 -13.97 6.35
C ILE A 109 1.64 -14.63 7.40
N LEU A 110 1.69 -14.10 8.63
CA LEU A 110 2.53 -14.67 9.69
C LEU A 110 2.07 -16.08 10.08
N MET A 111 0.77 -16.34 10.10
CA MET A 111 0.21 -17.66 10.39
C MET A 111 0.61 -18.69 9.35
N GLY A 112 0.43 -18.37 8.07
CA GLY A 112 0.88 -19.24 7.00
C GLY A 112 2.38 -19.46 7.07
N TYR A 113 3.15 -18.36 7.14
CA TYR A 113 4.61 -18.40 7.06
C TYR A 113 5.24 -19.20 8.20
N PHE A 114 4.88 -18.98 9.46
CA PHE A 114 5.50 -19.72 10.57
C PHE A 114 4.98 -21.15 10.68
N SER A 115 3.71 -21.40 10.36
CA SER A 115 3.14 -22.76 10.46
C SER A 115 3.72 -23.68 9.39
N GLY A 116 3.92 -23.15 8.17
CA GLY A 116 4.59 -23.90 7.10
C GLY A 116 6.05 -24.22 7.44
N MET A 117 6.77 -23.34 8.16
CA MET A 117 8.16 -23.57 8.58
C MET A 117 8.25 -24.72 9.59
N ILE A 118 7.21 -24.91 10.43
CA ILE A 118 7.12 -26.00 11.40
C ILE A 118 6.53 -27.27 10.74
N GLY A 119 6.20 -27.23 9.45
CA GLY A 119 5.70 -28.38 8.68
C GLY A 119 4.20 -28.64 8.79
N ILE A 120 3.42 -27.67 9.29
CA ILE A 120 1.95 -27.78 9.35
C ILE A 120 1.38 -27.58 7.94
N PRO A 121 0.51 -28.48 7.44
CA PRO A 121 -0.15 -28.30 6.15
C PRO A 121 -1.01 -27.03 6.11
N ILE A 122 -0.81 -26.22 5.07
CA ILE A 122 -1.50 -24.94 4.89
C ILE A 122 -2.78 -25.19 4.08
N THR A 123 -3.91 -25.35 4.76
CA THR A 123 -5.22 -25.62 4.16
C THR A 123 -6.24 -24.51 4.48
N GLY A 124 -7.39 -24.51 3.79
CA GLY A 124 -8.51 -23.62 4.14
C GLY A 124 -9.02 -23.81 5.57
N PHE A 125 -9.13 -25.07 6.03
CA PHE A 125 -9.50 -25.38 7.42
C PHE A 125 -8.46 -24.87 8.43
N PHE A 126 -7.17 -24.95 8.10
CA PHE A 126 -6.11 -24.43 8.95
C PHE A 126 -6.30 -22.92 9.21
N PHE A 127 -6.50 -22.11 8.16
CA PHE A 127 -6.75 -20.68 8.34
C PHE A 127 -8.07 -20.40 9.06
N PHE A 128 -9.14 -21.11 8.68
CA PHE A 128 -10.46 -20.94 9.28
C PHE A 128 -10.46 -21.18 10.80
N LEU A 129 -9.89 -22.30 11.25
CA LEU A 129 -9.81 -22.63 12.68
C LEU A 129 -8.96 -21.64 13.46
N ASN A 130 -7.86 -21.14 12.88
CA ASN A 130 -7.04 -20.11 13.50
C ASN A 130 -7.80 -18.78 13.64
N VAL A 131 -8.54 -18.36 12.61
CA VAL A 131 -9.39 -17.15 12.67
C VAL A 131 -10.41 -17.26 13.79
N ILE A 132 -11.12 -18.40 13.88
CA ILE A 132 -12.08 -18.65 14.96
C ILE A 132 -11.40 -18.60 16.33
N SER A 133 -10.28 -19.30 16.47
CA SER A 133 -9.59 -19.42 17.76
C SER A 133 -9.11 -18.06 18.27
N LEU A 134 -8.53 -17.24 17.40
CA LEU A 134 -8.09 -15.88 17.73
C LEU A 134 -9.27 -14.96 18.04
N PHE A 135 -10.35 -15.04 17.26
CA PHE A 135 -11.54 -14.24 17.49
C PHE A 135 -12.15 -14.58 18.85
N LEU A 136 -12.33 -15.86 19.18
CA LEU A 136 -12.82 -16.31 20.48
C LEU A 136 -11.89 -15.91 21.61
N LEU A 137 -10.57 -16.02 21.44
CA LEU A 137 -9.59 -15.58 22.43
C LEU A 137 -9.71 -14.07 22.71
N GLN A 138 -9.92 -13.26 21.68
CA GLN A 138 -10.17 -11.82 21.83
C GLN A 138 -11.51 -11.53 22.52
N VAL A 139 -12.56 -12.28 22.20
CA VAL A 139 -13.87 -12.17 22.87
C VAL A 139 -13.72 -12.50 24.37
N ILE A 140 -13.05 -13.59 24.71
CA ILE A 140 -12.79 -14.00 26.09
C ILE A 140 -11.96 -12.93 26.82
N ALA A 141 -10.89 -12.44 26.21
CA ALA A 141 -10.06 -11.38 26.78
C ALA A 141 -10.88 -10.10 27.03
N TYR A 142 -11.77 -9.73 26.11
CA TYR A 142 -12.68 -8.58 26.27
C TYR A 142 -13.64 -8.77 27.45
N LEU A 143 -14.26 -9.95 27.58
CA LEU A 143 -15.14 -10.29 28.69
C LEU A 143 -14.40 -10.23 30.03
N ILE A 144 -13.21 -10.81 30.14
CA ILE A 144 -12.38 -10.77 31.35
C ILE A 144 -12.06 -9.34 31.76
N ILE A 145 -11.65 -8.48 30.80
CA ILE A 145 -11.34 -7.07 31.08
C ILE A 145 -12.58 -6.30 31.53
N SER A 146 -13.73 -6.58 30.90
CA SER A 146 -15.00 -5.91 31.22
C SER A 146 -15.45 -6.24 32.64
N VAL A 147 -15.38 -7.51 33.04
CA VAL A 147 -15.69 -7.99 34.39
C VAL A 147 -14.74 -7.39 35.43
N LYS A 148 -13.41 -7.43 35.19
CA LYS A 148 -12.41 -6.89 36.13
C LYS A 148 -12.56 -5.40 36.40
N ARG A 149 -13.03 -4.62 35.43
CA ARG A 149 -13.18 -3.16 35.57
C ARG A 149 -14.54 -2.74 36.15
N LYS A 150 -15.38 -3.67 36.63
CA LYS A 150 -16.76 -3.42 37.11
C LYS A 150 -17.55 -2.52 36.16
N VAL A 151 -17.30 -2.65 34.86
CA VAL A 151 -18.12 -1.97 33.86
C VAL A 151 -19.40 -2.79 33.81
N SER A 152 -20.48 -2.24 34.35
CA SER A 152 -21.76 -2.87 34.14
C SER A 152 -22.01 -2.83 32.62
N ILE A 153 -22.22 -4.00 32.00
CA ILE A 153 -22.58 -4.11 30.58
C ILE A 153 -23.95 -3.42 30.34
N ILE A 154 -24.64 -3.05 31.42
CA ILE A 154 -25.90 -2.34 31.53
C ILE A 154 -25.67 -1.10 32.39
N ASP A 155 -24.87 -0.13 31.93
CA ASP A 155 -24.75 1.14 32.65
C ASP A 155 -26.07 1.90 32.52
N LYS A 156 -26.85 1.80 33.61
CA LYS A 156 -27.93 2.67 34.03
C LYS A 156 -27.55 4.12 33.78
N ASN A 157 -28.45 4.88 33.17
CA ASN A 157 -28.62 6.31 33.43
C ASN A 157 -29.98 6.74 32.86
N GLU A 158 -31.01 6.72 33.70
CA GLU A 158 -32.31 7.34 33.41
C GLU A 158 -32.19 8.87 33.24
N ASP A 159 -31.15 9.49 33.80
CA ASP A 159 -30.91 10.93 33.67
C ASP A 159 -30.33 11.36 32.30
N VAL A 160 -29.68 10.43 31.56
CA VAL A 160 -29.18 10.67 30.19
C VAL A 160 -30.31 10.55 29.15
N LEU A 161 -31.47 10.00 29.53
CA LEU A 161 -32.63 9.90 28.64
C LEU A 161 -33.36 11.25 28.48
N ARG A 162 -33.40 12.09 29.53
CA ARG A 162 -34.01 13.43 29.47
C ARG A 162 -33.22 14.42 28.62
N GLU A 163 -31.88 14.41 28.72
CA GLU A 163 -31.01 15.26 27.87
C GLU A 163 -31.02 14.83 26.39
N LYS A 164 -31.47 13.60 26.10
CA LYS A 164 -31.62 13.08 24.73
C LYS A 164 -32.97 13.38 24.09
N GLU A 165 -34.00 13.77 24.84
CA GLU A 165 -35.34 14.10 24.30
C GLU A 165 -35.32 15.36 23.41
N ASP A 166 -34.43 16.31 23.67
CA ASP A 166 -34.25 17.48 22.80
C ASP A 166 -33.48 17.13 21.52
N LEU A 167 -32.53 16.19 21.57
CA LEU A 167 -31.83 15.63 20.39
C LEU A 167 -32.72 14.69 19.56
N ILE A 168 -33.74 14.08 20.19
CA ILE A 168 -34.72 13.15 19.59
C ILE A 168 -35.57 13.83 18.50
N THR A 169 -35.83 15.13 18.61
CA THR A 169 -36.67 15.84 17.64
C THR A 169 -35.94 16.21 16.35
N GLN A 170 -34.59 16.17 16.34
CA GLN A 170 -33.76 16.65 15.23
C GLN A 170 -33.01 15.55 14.46
N PHE A 171 -33.09 14.29 14.89
CA PHE A 171 -32.33 13.20 14.27
C PHE A 171 -32.96 12.68 12.97
N SER A 172 -32.21 12.74 11.87
CA SER A 172 -32.51 12.08 10.60
C SER A 172 -31.36 11.14 10.24
N LEU A 173 -31.64 9.85 9.98
CA LEU A 173 -30.63 8.90 9.49
C LEU A 173 -30.01 9.40 8.17
N LEU A 174 -30.85 9.94 7.28
CA LEU A 174 -30.42 10.55 6.03
C LEU A 174 -29.56 11.79 6.30
N GLY A 175 -29.93 12.61 7.28
CA GLY A 175 -29.13 13.75 7.75
C GLY A 175 -27.77 13.33 8.32
N TYR A 176 -27.73 12.26 9.12
CA TYR A 176 -26.51 11.69 9.69
C TYR A 176 -25.60 11.08 8.60
N LEU A 177 -26.17 10.31 7.66
CA LEU A 177 -25.45 9.77 6.52
C LEU A 177 -24.94 10.89 5.60
N LYS A 178 -25.74 11.92 5.30
CA LYS A 178 -25.30 13.12 4.54
C LYS A 178 -24.23 13.94 5.29
N ALA A 179 -24.24 13.96 6.62
CA ALA A 179 -23.20 14.60 7.42
C ALA A 179 -21.88 13.81 7.35
N LYS A 180 -21.95 12.48 7.41
CA LYS A 180 -20.79 11.58 7.45
C LYS A 180 -20.21 11.31 6.06
N PHE A 181 -21.04 11.06 5.06
CA PHE A 181 -20.67 10.83 3.66
C PHE A 181 -21.05 12.03 2.81
N LYS A 182 -20.09 12.95 2.64
CA LYS A 182 -20.25 14.10 1.74
C LYS A 182 -20.18 13.63 0.29
N PRO A 183 -20.85 14.31 -0.66
CA PRO A 183 -20.85 13.96 -2.07
C PRO A 183 -19.45 13.71 -2.64
N ASN A 184 -18.48 14.58 -2.31
CA ASN A 184 -17.09 14.42 -2.76
C ASN A 184 -16.44 13.11 -2.31
N LEU A 185 -16.78 12.59 -1.12
CA LEU A 185 -16.26 11.30 -0.67
C LEU A 185 -16.91 10.15 -1.44
N ILE A 186 -18.20 10.24 -1.73
CA ILE A 186 -18.91 9.24 -2.53
C ILE A 186 -18.35 9.22 -3.96
N LEU A 187 -18.13 10.40 -4.55
CA LEU A 187 -17.51 10.53 -5.87
C LEU A 187 -16.10 9.92 -5.90
N LEU A 188 -15.30 10.12 -4.86
CA LEU A 188 -13.99 9.48 -4.76
C LEU A 188 -14.11 7.95 -4.69
N ILE A 189 -15.05 7.43 -3.89
CA ILE A 189 -15.28 5.97 -3.81
C ILE A 189 -15.69 5.44 -5.20
N VAL A 190 -16.64 6.09 -5.87
CA VAL A 190 -17.06 5.71 -7.22
C VAL A 190 -15.88 5.74 -8.19
N PHE A 191 -15.05 6.79 -8.14
CA PHE A 191 -13.85 6.92 -8.96
C PHE A 191 -12.88 5.75 -8.74
N ILE A 192 -12.59 5.38 -7.48
CA ILE A 192 -11.72 4.25 -7.14
C ILE A 192 -12.28 2.93 -7.70
N PHE A 193 -13.59 2.70 -7.57
CA PHE A 193 -14.24 1.52 -8.14
C PHE A 193 -14.18 1.50 -9.67
N LEU A 194 -14.34 2.66 -10.32
CA LEU A 194 -14.21 2.77 -11.77
C LEU A 194 -12.77 2.48 -12.24
N ILE A 195 -11.75 2.87 -11.48
CA ILE A 195 -10.36 2.50 -11.77
C ILE A 195 -10.19 0.98 -11.71
N CYS A 196 -10.68 0.34 -10.64
CA CYS A 196 -10.59 -1.12 -10.50
C CYS A 196 -11.25 -1.83 -11.69
N LEU A 197 -12.43 -1.36 -12.12
CA LEU A 197 -13.12 -1.89 -13.30
C LEU A 197 -12.34 -1.64 -14.59
N PHE A 198 -11.78 -0.45 -14.75
CA PHE A 198 -10.93 -0.12 -15.89
C PHE A 198 -9.74 -1.07 -15.98
N ASP A 199 -9.00 -1.28 -14.89
CA ASP A 199 -7.84 -2.19 -14.87
C ASP A 199 -8.21 -3.64 -15.20
N VAL A 200 -9.33 -4.14 -14.68
CA VAL A 200 -9.82 -5.49 -14.98
C VAL A 200 -10.21 -5.66 -16.44
N VAL A 201 -10.79 -4.63 -17.06
CA VAL A 201 -11.22 -4.65 -18.46
C VAL A 201 -10.04 -4.39 -19.41
N ARG A 202 -9.06 -3.61 -18.97
CA ARG A 202 -7.91 -3.16 -19.76
C ARG A 202 -7.04 -4.31 -20.24
N VAL A 203 -6.84 -5.32 -19.39
CA VAL A 203 -5.93 -6.44 -19.65
C VAL A 203 -6.74 -7.73 -19.75
N LYS A 204 -6.89 -8.26 -20.97
CA LYS A 204 -7.65 -9.49 -21.23
C LYS A 204 -6.95 -10.72 -20.64
N ASP A 205 -5.64 -10.85 -20.87
CA ASP A 205 -4.80 -11.98 -20.47
C ASP A 205 -3.64 -11.56 -19.58
N PHE A 206 -3.10 -12.45 -18.74
CA PHE A 206 -1.89 -12.16 -17.96
C PHE A 206 -0.67 -12.13 -18.86
N VAL A 207 0.08 -11.05 -18.79
CA VAL A 207 1.22 -10.83 -19.69
C VAL A 207 2.54 -10.89 -18.95
N GLY A 208 3.51 -11.55 -19.59
CA GLY A 208 4.81 -11.85 -19.02
C GLY A 208 4.77 -13.07 -18.10
N THR A 209 5.93 -13.58 -17.72
CA THR A 209 6.04 -14.81 -16.91
C THR A 209 5.74 -14.61 -15.43
N ASP A 210 5.82 -13.38 -14.93
CA ASP A 210 5.77 -13.11 -13.49
C ASP A 210 4.40 -13.39 -12.87
N PRO A 211 3.25 -12.93 -13.43
CA PRO A 211 1.94 -13.28 -12.89
C PRO A 211 1.72 -14.80 -12.85
N TRP A 212 2.21 -15.52 -13.86
CA TRP A 212 2.13 -16.98 -13.92
C TRP A 212 3.01 -17.68 -12.89
N TYR A 213 4.18 -17.12 -12.57
CA TYR A 213 5.01 -17.58 -11.45
C TYR A 213 4.30 -17.40 -10.11
N HIS A 214 3.67 -16.23 -9.89
CA HIS A 214 2.88 -16.01 -8.69
C HIS A 214 1.68 -16.96 -8.60
N ILE A 215 0.94 -17.16 -9.69
CA ILE A 215 -0.17 -18.13 -9.78
C ILE A 215 0.31 -19.55 -9.44
N THR A 216 1.49 -19.94 -9.95
CA THR A 216 2.06 -21.27 -9.71
C THR A 216 2.36 -21.48 -8.22
N ILE A 217 2.99 -20.51 -7.56
CA ILE A 217 3.27 -20.61 -6.13
C ILE A 217 1.95 -20.68 -5.33
N ILE A 218 0.93 -19.91 -5.72
CA ILE A 218 -0.40 -19.97 -5.08
C ILE A 218 -1.02 -21.36 -5.26
N LYS A 219 -0.95 -21.97 -6.45
CA LYS A 219 -1.39 -23.36 -6.67
C LYS A 219 -0.68 -24.34 -5.76
N ILE A 220 0.64 -24.22 -5.61
CA ILE A 220 1.42 -25.10 -4.73
C ILE A 220 0.93 -24.99 -3.29
N ILE A 221 0.75 -23.76 -2.78
CA ILE A 221 0.23 -23.54 -1.43
C ILE A 221 -1.20 -24.06 -1.30
N SER A 222 -2.06 -23.79 -2.28
CA SER A 222 -3.49 -24.05 -2.19
C SER A 222 -3.89 -25.52 -2.46
N ILE A 223 -3.15 -26.22 -3.32
CA ILE A 223 -3.47 -27.59 -3.77
C ILE A 223 -2.55 -28.60 -3.08
N ALA A 224 -1.24 -28.32 -3.04
CA ALA A 224 -0.27 -29.21 -2.40
C ALA A 224 -0.09 -28.92 -0.89
N ASN A 225 -0.74 -27.87 -0.36
CA ASN A 225 -0.83 -27.54 1.07
C ASN A 225 0.53 -27.30 1.75
N TYR A 226 1.54 -26.80 1.03
CA TYR A 226 2.84 -26.44 1.58
C TYR A 226 3.38 -25.11 1.02
N ILE A 227 4.24 -24.44 1.79
CA ILE A 227 4.88 -23.19 1.35
C ILE A 227 6.25 -23.50 0.75
N PRO A 228 6.50 -23.16 -0.53
CA PRO A 228 7.79 -23.38 -1.17
C PRO A 228 8.77 -22.23 -0.81
N TYR A 229 9.41 -22.28 0.37
CA TYR A 229 10.28 -21.18 0.85
C TYR A 229 11.46 -20.84 -0.06
N ASP A 230 11.91 -21.76 -0.92
CA ASP A 230 12.99 -21.50 -1.88
C ASP A 230 12.52 -20.73 -3.13
N ALA A 231 11.21 -20.63 -3.36
CA ALA A 231 10.65 -19.81 -4.43
C ALA A 231 10.66 -18.32 -4.05
N TYR A 232 10.52 -17.45 -5.06
CA TYR A 232 10.38 -15.99 -4.93
C TYR A 232 11.24 -15.37 -3.81
N LEU A 233 12.51 -15.80 -3.71
CA LEU A 233 13.49 -15.23 -2.78
C LEU A 233 13.07 -15.33 -1.28
N GLY A 234 12.23 -16.32 -0.94
CA GLY A 234 11.71 -16.55 0.41
C GLY A 234 10.60 -15.60 0.88
N ALA A 235 10.14 -14.68 0.02
CA ALA A 235 9.14 -13.68 0.34
C ALA A 235 7.72 -14.14 -0.07
N MET A 236 7.10 -14.97 0.76
CA MET A 236 5.84 -15.67 0.46
C MET A 236 4.56 -14.90 0.80
N GLY A 237 4.67 -13.67 1.32
CA GLY A 237 3.53 -12.94 1.89
C GLY A 237 2.36 -12.71 0.92
N LEU A 238 2.63 -12.32 -0.33
CA LEU A 238 1.59 -12.17 -1.36
C LEU A 238 0.88 -13.50 -1.60
N HIS A 239 1.65 -14.58 -1.80
CA HIS A 239 1.12 -15.88 -2.19
C HIS A 239 0.30 -16.53 -1.08
N ILE A 240 0.77 -16.45 0.17
CA ILE A 240 0.02 -16.92 1.34
C ILE A 240 -1.32 -16.18 1.43
N PHE A 241 -1.30 -14.85 1.30
CA PHE A 241 -2.53 -14.07 1.39
C PHE A 241 -3.49 -14.38 0.22
N SER A 242 -2.97 -14.57 -0.98
CA SER A 242 -3.76 -14.98 -2.14
C SER A 242 -4.35 -16.40 -2.00
N SER A 243 -3.62 -17.33 -1.37
CA SER A 243 -4.18 -18.64 -1.03
C SER A 243 -5.32 -18.54 -0.01
N VAL A 244 -5.27 -17.60 0.94
CA VAL A 244 -6.42 -17.34 1.84
C VAL A 244 -7.63 -16.83 1.07
N ILE A 245 -7.43 -15.94 0.10
CA ILE A 245 -8.51 -15.49 -0.80
C ILE A 245 -9.12 -16.69 -1.53
N TYR A 246 -8.28 -17.55 -2.12
CA TYR A 246 -8.72 -18.78 -2.76
C TYR A 246 -9.54 -19.66 -1.81
N PHE A 247 -9.00 -19.99 -0.64
CA PHE A 247 -9.65 -20.90 0.31
C PHE A 247 -11.01 -20.41 0.82
N PHE A 248 -11.21 -19.10 0.96
CA PHE A 248 -12.46 -18.55 1.50
C PHE A 248 -13.47 -18.13 0.42
N SER A 249 -13.06 -18.06 -0.85
CA SER A 249 -13.94 -17.64 -1.95
C SER A 249 -14.24 -18.72 -2.98
N GLY A 250 -13.38 -19.72 -3.14
CA GLY A 250 -13.46 -20.69 -4.24
C GLY A 250 -13.18 -20.09 -5.62
N VAL A 251 -12.79 -18.80 -5.71
CA VAL A 251 -12.48 -18.14 -6.98
C VAL A 251 -11.28 -18.85 -7.62
N GLU A 252 -11.37 -19.14 -8.92
CA GLU A 252 -10.27 -19.76 -9.65
C GLU A 252 -8.94 -19.02 -9.43
N ILE A 253 -7.87 -19.76 -9.13
CA ILE A 253 -6.56 -19.17 -8.78
C ILE A 253 -6.05 -18.23 -9.86
N VAL A 254 -6.34 -18.53 -11.14
CA VAL A 254 -5.99 -17.67 -12.28
C VAL A 254 -6.65 -16.31 -12.21
N LEU A 255 -7.85 -16.19 -11.65
CA LEU A 255 -8.57 -14.92 -11.60
C LEU A 255 -8.11 -14.03 -10.44
N ILE A 256 -7.42 -14.58 -9.43
CA ILE A 256 -7.01 -13.83 -8.24
C ILE A 256 -6.14 -12.61 -8.60
N PRO A 257 -5.07 -12.74 -9.41
CA PRO A 257 -4.25 -11.58 -9.78
C PRO A 257 -5.04 -10.48 -10.48
N LYS A 258 -6.02 -10.85 -11.32
CA LYS A 258 -6.85 -9.91 -12.08
C LYS A 258 -7.75 -9.08 -11.16
N PHE A 259 -8.38 -9.72 -10.18
CA PHE A 259 -9.29 -9.04 -9.26
C PHE A 259 -8.60 -8.47 -8.01
N PHE A 260 -7.29 -8.69 -7.84
CA PHE A 260 -6.55 -8.19 -6.68
C PHE A 260 -6.55 -6.67 -6.55
N VAL A 261 -6.78 -5.94 -7.66
CA VAL A 261 -6.92 -4.48 -7.67
C VAL A 261 -8.07 -3.97 -6.80
N PHE A 262 -9.13 -4.77 -6.63
CA PHE A 262 -10.25 -4.46 -5.71
C PHE A 262 -9.86 -4.55 -4.23
N TYR A 263 -8.71 -5.15 -3.91
CA TYR A 263 -8.12 -5.12 -2.59
C TYR A 263 -7.18 -3.92 -2.43
N THR A 264 -6.19 -3.78 -3.31
CA THR A 264 -5.11 -2.80 -3.18
C THR A 264 -5.60 -1.35 -3.24
N PHE A 265 -6.38 -0.97 -4.24
CA PHE A 265 -6.82 0.43 -4.44
C PHE A 265 -7.73 0.97 -3.31
N PRO A 266 -8.79 0.25 -2.87
CA PRO A 266 -9.62 0.76 -1.78
C PRO A 266 -8.83 0.90 -0.47
N ILE A 267 -7.88 -0.01 -0.20
CA ILE A 267 -7.07 0.01 1.03
C ILE A 267 -6.00 1.10 0.95
N SER A 268 -5.34 1.27 -0.20
CA SER A 268 -4.39 2.35 -0.45
C SER A 268 -5.02 3.71 -0.24
N ALA A 269 -6.18 3.94 -0.87
CA ALA A 269 -6.95 5.16 -0.74
C ALA A 269 -7.37 5.43 0.72
N LEU A 270 -7.79 4.38 1.45
CA LEU A 270 -8.16 4.49 2.86
C LEU A 270 -6.97 4.88 3.75
N ILE A 271 -5.81 4.24 3.58
CA ILE A 271 -4.59 4.54 4.35
C ILE A 271 -4.09 5.96 4.05
N VAL A 272 -4.04 6.33 2.77
CA VAL A 272 -3.64 7.68 2.34
C VAL A 272 -4.61 8.73 2.87
N TYR A 273 -5.91 8.48 2.80
CA TYR A 273 -6.94 9.35 3.38
C TYR A 273 -6.69 9.59 4.87
N VAL A 274 -6.42 8.52 5.62
CA VAL A 274 -6.12 8.56 7.06
C VAL A 274 -4.86 9.41 7.35
N ILE A 275 -3.79 9.22 6.59
CA ILE A 275 -2.55 10.01 6.72
C ILE A 275 -2.84 11.48 6.40
N PHE A 276 -3.42 11.78 5.25
CA PHE A 276 -3.66 13.15 4.79
C PHE A 276 -4.60 13.91 5.72
N LYS A 277 -5.60 13.23 6.30
CA LYS A 277 -6.49 13.80 7.31
C LYS A 277 -5.73 14.27 8.54
N GLN A 278 -4.70 13.53 8.98
CA GLN A 278 -3.83 13.94 10.09
C GLN A 278 -2.93 15.13 9.73
N VAL A 279 -2.56 15.28 8.46
CA VAL A 279 -1.76 16.40 7.94
C VAL A 279 -2.58 17.68 7.86
N PHE A 280 -3.60 17.72 7.00
CA PHE A 280 -4.27 18.97 6.59
C PHE A 280 -5.50 19.35 7.42
N LYS A 281 -6.15 18.39 8.08
CA LYS A 281 -7.43 18.58 8.80
C LYS A 281 -8.58 19.20 7.95
N ASN A 282 -8.42 19.29 6.63
CA ASN A 282 -9.44 19.76 5.70
C ASN A 282 -9.90 18.59 4.83
N ARG A 283 -11.14 18.15 5.00
CA ARG A 283 -11.67 16.96 4.32
C ARG A 283 -11.62 17.05 2.79
N ASN A 284 -11.93 18.21 2.20
CA ASN A 284 -11.94 18.35 0.74
C ASN A 284 -10.53 18.31 0.16
N LEU A 285 -9.55 18.92 0.85
CA LEU A 285 -8.15 18.86 0.44
C LEU A 285 -7.60 17.43 0.57
N VAL A 286 -8.04 16.69 1.59
CA VAL A 286 -7.69 15.27 1.78
C VAL A 286 -8.26 14.42 0.64
N ILE A 287 -9.53 14.61 0.28
CA ILE A 287 -10.17 13.90 -0.83
C ILE A 287 -9.45 14.21 -2.15
N LEU A 288 -9.15 15.49 -2.42
CA LEU A 288 -8.36 15.89 -3.60
C LEU A 288 -6.99 15.23 -3.60
N GLY A 289 -6.37 15.09 -2.44
CA GLY A 289 -5.08 14.43 -2.31
C GLY A 289 -5.09 12.96 -2.65
N VAL A 290 -6.06 12.21 -2.13
CA VAL A 290 -6.23 10.80 -2.47
C VAL A 290 -6.50 10.68 -3.98
N PHE A 291 -7.39 11.51 -4.51
CA PHE A 291 -7.67 11.57 -5.94
C PHE A 291 -6.37 11.76 -6.75
N LEU A 292 -5.58 12.80 -6.48
CA LEU A 292 -4.30 13.06 -7.16
C LEU A 292 -3.32 11.89 -7.07
N LEU A 293 -3.21 11.24 -5.92
CA LEU A 293 -2.28 10.14 -5.76
C LEU A 293 -2.67 8.93 -6.63
N GLU A 294 -3.97 8.66 -6.79
CA GLU A 294 -4.46 7.50 -7.54
C GLU A 294 -4.48 7.68 -9.07
N PHE A 295 -4.32 8.90 -9.60
CA PHE A 295 -4.31 9.12 -11.07
C PHE A 295 -3.05 9.80 -11.63
N THR A 296 -2.16 10.36 -10.81
CA THR A 296 -0.97 11.07 -11.33
C THR A 296 0.11 10.09 -11.78
N SER A 297 0.93 10.53 -12.74
CA SER A 297 2.07 9.78 -13.28
C SER A 297 3.25 9.57 -12.31
N LEU A 298 3.07 9.82 -11.01
CA LEU A 298 4.07 9.57 -9.96
C LEU A 298 4.30 8.07 -9.65
N GLY A 299 3.52 7.17 -10.27
CA GLY A 299 3.70 5.72 -10.19
C GLY A 299 3.05 5.02 -9.00
N PHE A 300 2.26 5.74 -8.18
CA PHE A 300 1.49 5.12 -7.09
C PHE A 300 0.42 4.17 -7.64
N SER A 301 -0.36 4.61 -8.65
CA SER A 301 -1.36 3.78 -9.32
C SER A 301 -0.76 2.50 -9.89
N ILE A 302 0.41 2.61 -10.53
CA ILE A 302 1.19 1.49 -11.09
C ILE A 302 1.51 0.46 -10.02
N MET A 303 1.97 0.89 -8.84
CA MET A 303 2.21 -0.02 -7.74
C MET A 303 0.94 -0.71 -7.24
N MET A 304 -0.23 -0.07 -7.33
CA MET A 304 -1.48 -0.62 -6.79
C MET A 304 -2.21 -1.54 -7.77
N TYR A 305 -2.15 -1.31 -9.07
CA TYR A 305 -2.82 -2.19 -10.04
C TYR A 305 -2.02 -3.47 -10.34
N GLN A 306 -0.70 -3.47 -10.14
CA GLN A 306 0.12 -4.64 -10.36
C GLN A 306 -0.12 -5.69 -9.27
N PHE A 307 -0.34 -6.95 -9.67
CA PHE A 307 -0.31 -8.09 -8.75
C PHE A 307 1.13 -8.39 -8.32
N TRP A 308 1.66 -7.54 -7.46
CA TRP A 308 3.05 -7.59 -7.01
C TRP A 308 3.16 -7.42 -5.49
N PRO A 309 4.10 -8.12 -4.81
CA PRO A 309 4.26 -8.02 -3.35
C PRO A 309 4.71 -6.65 -2.84
N SER A 310 5.19 -5.78 -3.73
CA SER A 310 5.58 -4.40 -3.40
C SER A 310 4.39 -3.58 -2.92
N SER A 311 3.20 -3.79 -3.49
CA SER A 311 1.96 -3.11 -3.14
C SER A 311 1.62 -3.34 -1.66
N ILE A 312 1.53 -4.60 -1.25
CA ILE A 312 1.24 -5.02 0.12
C ILE A 312 2.29 -4.49 1.11
N SER A 313 3.57 -4.67 0.77
CA SER A 313 4.68 -4.26 1.64
C SER A 313 4.69 -2.75 1.85
N PHE A 314 4.37 -1.99 0.81
CA PHE A 314 4.24 -0.55 0.87
C PHE A 314 3.04 -0.11 1.71
N LEU A 315 1.87 -0.75 1.60
CA LEU A 315 0.72 -0.45 2.46
C LEU A 315 1.04 -0.65 3.95
N MET A 316 1.71 -1.76 4.29
CA MET A 316 2.22 -2.00 5.66
C MET A 316 3.21 -0.92 6.09
N GLY A 317 4.15 -0.55 5.21
CA GLY A 317 5.10 0.54 5.45
C GLY A 317 4.43 1.91 5.67
N MET A 318 3.35 2.21 4.94
CA MET A 318 2.58 3.44 5.12
C MET A 318 1.82 3.49 6.45
N VAL A 319 1.31 2.35 6.93
CA VAL A 319 0.77 2.24 8.30
C VAL A 319 1.87 2.40 9.35
N LEU A 320 3.04 1.79 9.13
CA LEU A 320 4.21 1.97 9.99
C LEU A 320 4.61 3.45 10.09
N PHE A 321 4.65 4.16 8.96
CA PHE A 321 4.88 5.60 8.91
C PHE A 321 3.79 6.38 9.64
N TYR A 322 2.51 6.02 9.48
CA TYR A 322 1.43 6.68 10.19
C TYR A 322 1.65 6.64 11.71
N LEU A 323 1.97 5.46 12.25
CA LEU A 323 2.19 5.28 13.69
C LEU A 323 3.39 6.15 14.14
N LEU A 324 4.49 6.11 13.40
CA LEU A 324 5.65 6.98 13.66
C LEU A 324 5.29 8.47 13.61
N PHE A 325 4.52 8.89 12.60
CA PHE A 325 4.12 10.28 12.39
C PHE A 325 3.26 10.81 13.54
N VAL A 326 2.28 10.03 14.02
CA VAL A 326 1.44 10.43 15.15
C VAL A 326 2.29 10.61 16.40
N ARG A 327 3.23 9.69 16.67
CA ARG A 327 4.15 9.78 17.82
C ARG A 327 5.06 11.01 17.74
N LEU A 328 5.68 11.26 16.59
CA LEU A 328 6.51 12.46 16.37
C LEU A 328 5.70 13.75 16.50
N LYS A 329 4.45 13.76 16.02
CA LYS A 329 3.55 14.90 16.18
C LYS A 329 3.21 15.15 17.65
N ASP A 330 2.94 14.11 18.42
CA ASP A 330 2.63 14.22 19.85
C ASP A 330 3.86 14.62 20.67
N PHE A 331 5.06 14.15 20.29
CA PHE A 331 6.33 14.64 20.84
C PHE A 331 6.45 16.15 20.70
N ILE A 332 6.27 16.65 19.47
CA ILE A 332 6.39 18.08 19.17
C ILE A 332 5.36 18.88 19.98
N LYS A 333 4.16 18.35 20.17
CA LYS A 333 3.11 18.98 21.00
C LYS A 333 3.52 19.03 22.48
N LYS A 334 3.96 17.92 23.08
CA LYS A 334 4.37 17.88 24.50
C LYS A 334 5.61 18.73 24.79
N HIS A 335 6.57 18.75 23.86
CA HIS A 335 7.74 19.62 23.95
C HIS A 335 7.37 21.11 23.97
N LYS A 336 6.28 21.49 23.31
CA LYS A 336 5.70 22.85 23.41
C LYS A 336 5.11 23.12 24.80
N GLU A 337 4.49 22.12 25.41
CA GLU A 337 3.84 22.21 26.73
C GLU A 337 4.84 22.07 27.91
N LYS A 338 6.15 21.92 27.64
CA LYS A 338 7.24 21.74 28.64
C LYS A 338 7.00 20.59 29.64
N THR A 339 6.20 19.59 29.28
CA THR A 339 5.95 18.43 30.15
C THR A 339 7.12 17.43 30.07
N LEU A 340 7.67 17.03 31.23
CA LEU A 340 8.93 16.27 31.30
C LEU A 340 8.81 14.79 30.88
N SER A 341 7.61 14.19 30.91
CA SER A 341 7.43 12.76 30.61
C SER A 341 7.14 12.51 29.13
N TYR A 342 8.18 12.07 28.40
CA TYR A 342 8.05 11.61 27.02
C TYR A 342 7.31 10.28 26.90
N PHE A 343 7.06 9.57 28.00
CA PHE A 343 6.35 8.30 28.02
C PHE A 343 4.83 8.53 28.09
N PRO A 344 4.06 8.54 26.98
CA PRO A 344 2.63 8.32 27.11
C PRO A 344 2.45 6.88 27.62
N ARG A 345 1.95 6.70 28.84
CA ARG A 345 1.44 5.39 29.27
C ARG A 345 0.46 4.86 28.21
N GLY A 346 0.62 3.61 27.77
CA GLY A 346 -0.27 2.98 26.78
C GLY A 346 0.24 2.95 25.34
N SER A 347 1.55 3.11 25.08
CA SER A 347 2.13 3.00 23.73
C SER A 347 2.69 1.62 23.37
N GLU A 348 2.57 0.64 24.25
CA GLU A 348 3.16 -0.69 24.09
C GLU A 348 2.57 -1.41 22.87
N PHE A 349 1.26 -1.27 22.65
CA PHE A 349 0.60 -1.84 21.49
C PHE A 349 1.10 -1.25 20.17
N ASP A 350 1.35 0.06 20.09
CA ASP A 350 1.84 0.68 18.87
C ASP A 350 3.19 0.05 18.48
N TYR A 351 4.07 -0.22 19.45
CA TYR A 351 5.36 -0.87 19.19
C TYR A 351 5.21 -2.33 18.79
N VAL A 352 4.34 -3.11 19.45
CA VAL A 352 4.04 -4.48 19.02
C VAL A 352 3.49 -4.48 17.60
N PHE A 353 2.59 -3.55 17.29
CA PHE A 353 2.00 -3.43 15.96
C PHE A 353 3.06 -3.01 14.92
N MET A 354 3.97 -2.08 15.24
CA MET A 354 5.10 -1.73 14.38
C MET A 354 5.99 -2.94 14.07
N VAL A 355 6.30 -3.78 15.07
CA VAL A 355 7.10 -5.01 14.88
C VAL A 355 6.37 -6.00 13.97
N ILE A 356 5.07 -6.23 14.20
CA ILE A 356 4.23 -7.10 13.36
C ILE A 356 4.21 -6.60 11.91
N LEU A 357 3.97 -5.30 11.69
CA LEU A 357 3.98 -4.69 10.36
C LEU A 357 5.33 -4.89 9.67
N PHE A 358 6.43 -4.67 10.39
CA PHE A 358 7.78 -4.81 9.84
C PHE A 358 8.12 -6.25 9.46
N LEU A 359 7.90 -7.20 10.37
CA LEU A 359 8.14 -8.62 10.14
C LEU A 359 7.36 -9.13 8.92
N THR A 360 6.07 -8.83 8.88
CA THR A 360 5.20 -9.23 7.78
C THR A 360 5.63 -8.59 6.46
N SER A 361 6.02 -7.31 6.50
CA SER A 361 6.50 -6.59 5.32
C SER A 361 7.79 -7.23 4.77
N ILE A 362 8.72 -7.66 5.63
CA ILE A 362 9.91 -8.43 5.19
C ILE A 362 9.51 -9.71 4.46
N PHE A 363 8.61 -10.50 5.06
CA PHE A 363 8.15 -11.76 4.46
C PHE A 363 7.32 -11.55 3.19
N THR A 364 6.95 -10.31 2.87
CA THR A 364 6.23 -9.97 1.64
C THR A 364 7.16 -9.37 0.58
N HIS A 365 8.01 -8.40 0.93
CA HIS A 365 9.00 -7.81 0.02
C HIS A 365 10.10 -7.03 0.77
N SER A 366 11.15 -7.73 1.21
CA SER A 366 12.24 -7.16 2.01
C SER A 366 12.90 -5.88 1.46
N LEU A 367 13.15 -5.76 0.15
CA LEU A 367 13.77 -4.55 -0.42
C LEU A 367 12.94 -3.28 -0.18
N ILE A 368 11.64 -3.31 -0.46
CA ILE A 368 10.74 -2.16 -0.25
C ILE A 368 10.67 -1.83 1.23
N THR A 369 10.54 -2.84 2.09
CA THR A 369 10.50 -2.67 3.55
C THR A 369 11.74 -1.95 4.08
N VAL A 370 12.93 -2.33 3.61
CA VAL A 370 14.19 -1.74 4.07
C VAL A 370 14.40 -0.33 3.52
N ILE A 371 14.02 -0.05 2.27
CA ILE A 371 14.04 1.32 1.73
C ILE A 371 13.19 2.24 2.62
N LEU A 372 11.98 1.81 2.97
CA LEU A 372 11.10 2.56 3.86
C LEU A 372 11.68 2.68 5.27
N LEU A 373 12.20 1.59 5.85
CA LEU A 373 12.84 1.58 7.17
C LEU A 373 13.98 2.59 7.25
N ILE A 374 14.89 2.59 6.26
CA ILE A 374 16.02 3.53 6.20
C ILE A 374 15.50 4.97 6.08
N SER A 375 14.45 5.19 5.27
CA SER A 375 13.84 6.53 5.15
C SER A 375 13.25 7.02 6.49
N TYR A 376 12.66 6.13 7.29
CA TYR A 376 12.09 6.44 8.60
C TYR A 376 13.17 6.62 9.67
N LEU A 377 14.21 5.80 9.63
CA LEU A 377 15.41 5.98 10.45
C LEU A 377 16.08 7.32 10.20
N PHE A 378 16.12 7.80 8.96
CA PHE A 378 16.66 9.12 8.64
C PHE A 378 15.87 10.24 9.33
N ILE A 379 14.53 10.15 9.34
CA ILE A 379 13.69 11.09 10.11
C ILE A 379 14.09 11.04 11.59
N LEU A 380 14.10 9.85 12.17
CA LEU A 380 14.40 9.65 13.58
C LEU A 380 15.81 10.11 13.95
N LEU A 381 16.81 9.91 13.09
CA LEU A 381 18.19 10.35 13.28
C LEU A 381 18.27 11.89 13.39
N VAL A 382 17.67 12.62 12.44
CA VAL A 382 17.67 14.09 12.46
C VAL A 382 16.99 14.62 13.73
N PHE A 383 15.89 14.00 14.13
CA PHE A 383 15.14 14.34 15.33
C PHE A 383 15.87 13.97 16.62
N PHE A 384 16.54 12.81 16.67
CA PHE A 384 17.31 12.33 17.80
C PHE A 384 18.54 13.21 18.07
N VAL A 385 19.28 13.57 17.02
CA VAL A 385 20.41 14.50 17.12
C VAL A 385 19.96 15.89 17.59
N LYS A 386 18.71 16.28 17.32
CA LYS A 386 18.10 17.51 17.86
C LYS A 386 17.69 17.37 19.32
N ASN A 387 17.05 16.26 19.69
CA ASN A 387 16.60 15.99 21.05
C ASN A 387 16.63 14.48 21.33
N HIS A 388 17.53 14.06 22.22
CA HIS A 388 17.75 12.66 22.58
C HIS A 388 16.53 11.98 23.22
N LYS A 389 15.51 12.74 23.68
CA LYS A 389 14.29 12.18 24.25
C LYS A 389 13.49 11.31 23.27
N ILE A 390 13.67 11.49 21.96
CA ILE A 390 13.08 10.62 20.91
C ILE A 390 13.80 9.26 20.81
N GLY A 391 14.85 9.03 21.62
CA GLY A 391 15.73 7.87 21.56
C GLY A 391 15.03 6.52 21.55
N GLN A 392 13.86 6.38 22.17
CA GLN A 392 13.11 5.11 22.16
C GLN A 392 12.63 4.70 20.76
N ASP A 393 12.00 5.62 20.01
CA ASP A 393 11.55 5.32 18.65
C ASP A 393 12.74 5.02 17.75
N PHE A 394 13.87 5.74 17.95
CA PHE A 394 15.12 5.48 17.24
C PHE A 394 15.72 4.10 17.59
N ILE A 395 15.75 3.73 18.87
CA ILE A 395 16.25 2.41 19.33
C ILE A 395 15.40 1.28 18.73
N ILE A 396 14.08 1.42 18.72
CA ILE A 396 13.19 0.37 18.19
C ILE A 396 13.42 0.18 16.69
N PHE A 397 13.45 1.26 15.89
CA PHE A 397 13.73 1.15 14.46
C PHE A 397 15.16 0.66 14.17
N SER A 398 16.13 1.00 15.03
CA SER A 398 17.48 0.43 14.95
C SER A 398 17.47 -1.07 15.26
N GLY A 399 16.68 -1.50 16.26
CA GLY A 399 16.43 -2.91 16.57
C GLY A 399 15.78 -3.67 15.43
N LEU A 400 14.81 -3.06 14.71
CA LEU A 400 14.23 -3.62 13.49
C LEU A 400 15.29 -3.80 12.39
N THR A 401 16.25 -2.88 12.29
CA THR A 401 17.37 -3.01 11.33
C THR A 401 18.28 -4.18 11.71
N ILE A 402 18.62 -4.33 12.98
CA ILE A 402 19.41 -5.47 13.48
C ILE A 402 18.67 -6.78 13.21
N LEU A 403 17.36 -6.82 13.46
CA LEU A 403 16.51 -7.98 13.17
C LEU A 403 16.52 -8.34 11.68
N PHE A 404 16.43 -7.34 10.79
CA PHE A 404 16.59 -7.57 9.35
C PHE A 404 17.97 -8.12 9.00
N VAL A 405 19.05 -7.60 9.59
CA VAL A 405 20.40 -8.12 9.36
C VAL A 405 20.50 -9.59 9.78
N ILE A 406 19.92 -9.97 10.92
CA ILE A 406 19.84 -11.36 11.36
C ILE A 406 19.09 -12.22 10.34
N PHE A 407 17.93 -11.77 9.86
CA PHE A 407 17.17 -12.49 8.82
C PHE A 407 17.92 -12.61 7.50
N ASN A 408 18.68 -11.58 7.12
CA ASN A 408 19.53 -11.61 5.94
C ASN A 408 20.65 -12.65 6.08
N LEU A 409 21.30 -12.73 7.25
CA LEU A 409 22.33 -13.73 7.52
C LEU A 409 21.78 -15.16 7.56
N LEU A 410 20.54 -15.35 8.03
CA LEU A 410 19.86 -16.65 8.08
C LEU A 410 19.16 -17.02 6.77
N GLY A 411 19.17 -16.15 5.75
CA GLY A 411 18.47 -16.40 4.48
C GLY A 411 16.93 -16.38 4.56
N ILE A 412 16.35 -15.76 5.59
CA ILE A 412 14.90 -15.77 5.83
C ILE A 412 14.25 -14.53 5.19
N GLY A 413 13.46 -14.73 4.12
CA GLY A 413 12.66 -13.67 3.48
C GLY A 413 13.45 -12.49 2.90
N SER A 414 14.76 -12.65 2.75
CA SER A 414 15.72 -11.57 2.50
C SER A 414 16.37 -11.63 1.10
N GLY A 415 16.03 -12.62 0.28
CA GLY A 415 16.74 -12.89 -0.98
C GLY A 415 16.68 -11.76 -2.02
N HIS A 416 15.78 -10.77 -1.87
CA HIS A 416 15.79 -9.55 -2.68
C HIS A 416 17.09 -8.74 -2.55
N PHE A 417 17.85 -8.92 -1.47
CA PHE A 417 19.14 -8.28 -1.27
C PHE A 417 20.30 -8.99 -1.96
N ASN A 418 20.08 -10.17 -2.56
CA ASN A 418 21.09 -10.84 -3.38
C ASN A 418 21.52 -9.99 -4.58
N ILE A 419 20.72 -8.99 -5.00
CA ILE A 419 21.09 -8.00 -6.02
C ILE A 419 22.33 -7.18 -5.64
N PHE A 420 22.59 -7.00 -4.34
CA PHE A 420 23.80 -6.35 -3.85
C PHE A 420 24.98 -7.33 -3.77
N GLY A 421 24.79 -8.60 -4.15
CA GLY A 421 25.84 -9.59 -4.27
C GLY A 421 26.93 -9.16 -5.25
N GLU A 422 26.64 -8.36 -6.26
CA GLU A 422 27.65 -7.79 -7.15
C GLU A 422 28.63 -6.84 -6.44
N LEU A 423 28.22 -6.23 -5.32
CA LEU A 423 29.15 -5.46 -4.48
C LEU A 423 30.23 -6.36 -3.87
N THR A 424 30.01 -7.67 -3.71
CA THR A 424 31.04 -8.59 -3.21
C THR A 424 32.20 -8.74 -4.18
N ALA A 425 32.01 -8.45 -5.47
CA ALA A 425 33.09 -8.40 -6.46
C ALA A 425 33.95 -7.13 -6.32
N THR A 426 33.43 -6.09 -5.63
CA THR A 426 34.18 -4.87 -5.35
C THR A 426 35.11 -5.11 -4.16
N PRO A 427 36.42 -4.80 -4.25
CA PRO A 427 37.32 -4.97 -3.11
C PRO A 427 36.82 -4.18 -1.88
N TRP A 428 36.82 -4.85 -0.72
CA TRP A 428 36.28 -4.29 0.53
C TRP A 428 36.82 -2.89 0.91
N PRO A 429 38.07 -2.47 0.58
CA PRO A 429 38.53 -1.12 0.89
C PRO A 429 37.76 -0.04 0.16
N TYR A 430 37.30 -0.29 -1.08
CA TYR A 430 36.49 0.68 -1.84
C TYR A 430 35.08 0.79 -1.26
N ILE A 431 34.49 -0.33 -0.82
CA ILE A 431 33.20 -0.34 -0.13
C ILE A 431 33.31 0.44 1.18
N LEU A 432 34.38 0.21 1.95
CA LEU A 432 34.63 0.93 3.20
C LEU A 432 34.87 2.43 2.95
N ALA A 433 35.68 2.79 1.96
CA ALA A 433 35.93 4.18 1.59
C ALA A 433 34.63 4.89 1.14
N GLY A 434 33.81 4.22 0.33
CA GLY A 434 32.49 4.70 -0.07
C GLY A 434 31.54 4.87 1.12
N ALA A 435 31.53 3.91 2.05
CA ALA A 435 30.72 3.98 3.27
C ALA A 435 31.18 5.12 4.20
N LEU A 436 32.48 5.32 4.37
CA LEU A 436 33.04 6.42 5.17
C LEU A 436 32.75 7.77 4.52
N GLY A 437 33.00 7.92 3.22
CA GLY A 437 32.70 9.14 2.46
C GLY A 437 31.21 9.47 2.48
N GLY A 438 30.36 8.47 2.23
CA GLY A 438 28.91 8.59 2.34
C GLY A 438 28.45 8.95 3.76
N GLY A 439 29.10 8.38 4.79
CA GLY A 439 28.87 8.72 6.19
C GLY A 439 29.18 10.17 6.53
N VAL A 440 30.29 10.72 6.01
CA VAL A 440 30.63 12.15 6.17
C VAL A 440 29.58 13.05 5.50
N ILE A 441 29.18 12.73 4.27
CA ILE A 441 28.13 13.48 3.55
C ILE A 441 26.81 13.41 4.33
N LEU A 442 26.43 12.23 4.82
CA LEU A 442 25.23 12.03 5.64
C LEU A 442 25.27 12.89 6.91
N LEU A 443 26.40 12.90 7.63
CA LEU A 443 26.58 13.72 8.84
C LEU A 443 26.44 15.22 8.54
N LEU A 444 27.02 15.70 7.43
CA LEU A 444 26.89 17.09 6.99
C LEU A 444 25.42 17.44 6.72
N ILE A 445 24.68 16.57 6.01
CA ILE A 445 23.26 16.80 5.71
C ILE A 445 22.43 16.78 6.99
N VAL A 446 22.65 15.80 7.87
CA VAL A 446 21.97 15.74 9.18
C VAL A 446 22.24 17.00 9.99
N TRP A 447 23.47 17.51 9.99
CA TRP A 447 23.83 18.76 10.66
C TRP A 447 23.10 19.98 10.07
N MET A 448 23.02 20.08 8.74
CA MET A 448 22.25 21.13 8.05
C MET A 448 20.76 21.05 8.40
N LEU A 449 20.15 19.86 8.32
CA LEU A 449 18.73 19.65 8.60
C LEU A 449 18.40 19.88 10.07
N LYS A 450 19.27 19.50 11.02
CA LYS A 450 19.08 19.73 12.46
C LYS A 450 18.85 21.22 12.77
N LYS A 451 19.55 22.13 12.09
CA LYS A 451 19.39 23.58 12.28
C LYS A 451 17.99 24.05 11.84
N SER A 452 17.41 23.42 10.82
CA SER A 452 16.06 23.73 10.33
C SER A 452 14.93 23.26 11.27
N VAL A 453 15.21 22.26 12.13
CA VAL A 453 14.23 21.70 13.08
C VAL A 453 14.09 22.61 14.31
N THR A 454 13.10 23.48 14.28
CA THR A 454 12.63 24.26 15.46
C THR A 454 11.36 23.64 16.07
N LEU A 455 11.41 23.17 17.32
CA LEU A 455 10.30 22.39 17.91
C LEU A 455 9.16 23.24 18.51
N HIS A 456 9.31 24.56 18.58
CA HIS A 456 8.45 25.41 19.43
C HIS A 456 7.41 26.27 18.70
N TYR A 457 7.70 26.77 17.49
CA TYR A 457 6.82 27.73 16.80
C TYR A 457 6.58 27.35 15.34
N GLY A 458 5.31 27.37 14.92
CA GLY A 458 4.94 27.36 13.52
C GLY A 458 4.87 28.80 13.02
N SER A 459 5.60 29.13 11.95
CA SER A 459 5.57 30.46 11.32
C SER A 459 4.89 30.45 9.95
N PHE A 460 4.20 29.35 9.61
CA PHE A 460 3.62 29.13 8.29
C PHE A 460 2.72 30.29 7.84
N ASP A 461 1.71 30.66 8.61
CA ASP A 461 0.77 31.72 8.24
C ASP A 461 1.47 33.10 8.07
N SER A 462 2.43 33.43 8.93
CA SER A 462 3.23 34.65 8.80
C SER A 462 4.16 34.64 7.59
N VAL A 463 4.68 33.46 7.20
CA VAL A 463 5.59 33.32 6.05
C VAL A 463 4.83 33.42 4.74
N ILE A 464 3.69 32.73 4.61
CA ILE A 464 2.88 32.77 3.39
C ILE A 464 2.24 34.13 3.14
N ARG A 465 1.99 34.93 4.19
CA ARG A 465 1.52 36.32 4.06
C ARG A 465 2.64 37.32 3.77
N GLY A 466 3.89 36.94 4.02
CA GLY A 466 5.08 37.79 3.87
C GLY A 466 5.40 38.66 5.08
N GLU A 467 4.71 38.46 6.21
CA GLU A 467 4.94 39.15 7.48
C GLU A 467 6.27 38.75 8.13
N LYS A 468 6.70 37.50 7.92
CA LYS A 468 7.98 36.96 8.41
C LYS A 468 8.71 36.25 7.27
N LEU A 469 10.02 36.48 7.11
CA LEU A 469 10.82 35.93 6.00
C LEU A 469 10.23 36.31 4.62
N GLY A 470 9.98 37.61 4.40
CA GLY A 470 9.33 38.14 3.19
C GLY A 470 10.03 37.80 1.86
N TYR A 471 11.30 37.34 1.90
CA TYR A 471 12.00 36.85 0.72
C TYR A 471 11.30 35.63 0.08
N TYR A 472 10.63 34.76 0.85
CA TYR A 472 9.89 33.62 0.27
C TYR A 472 8.75 34.10 -0.64
N LYS A 473 7.99 35.09 -0.18
CA LYS A 473 6.89 35.67 -0.95
C LYS A 473 7.41 36.42 -2.18
N LYS A 474 8.45 37.24 -2.02
CA LYS A 474 9.12 37.93 -3.14
C LYS A 474 9.66 36.95 -4.18
N PHE A 475 10.30 35.87 -3.74
CA PHE A 475 10.80 34.82 -4.62
C PHE A 475 9.65 34.13 -5.36
N GLU A 476 8.57 33.81 -4.66
CA GLU A 476 7.41 33.17 -5.27
C GLU A 476 6.76 34.03 -6.36
N GLU A 477 6.48 35.30 -6.04
CA GLU A 477 5.80 36.22 -6.95
C GLU A 477 6.66 36.61 -8.14
N LYS A 478 7.97 36.80 -7.95
CA LYS A 478 8.88 37.30 -8.99
C LYS A 478 9.55 36.19 -9.80
N PHE A 479 9.81 35.03 -9.19
CA PHE A 479 10.67 34.00 -9.78
C PHE A 479 10.01 32.64 -9.87
N PHE A 480 9.25 32.18 -8.87
CA PHE A 480 8.77 30.79 -8.86
C PHE A 480 7.86 30.46 -10.05
N PHE A 481 6.80 31.24 -10.30
CA PHE A 481 5.91 30.99 -11.44
C PHE A 481 6.63 31.12 -12.80
N PRO A 482 7.37 32.23 -13.08
CA PRO A 482 8.14 32.34 -14.32
C PRO A 482 9.18 31.22 -14.51
N PHE A 483 9.89 30.85 -13.44
CA PHE A 483 10.88 29.79 -13.47
C PHE A 483 10.23 28.42 -13.75
N THR A 484 9.07 28.14 -13.15
CA THR A 484 8.35 26.88 -13.40
C THR A 484 7.95 26.78 -14.88
N ILE A 485 7.48 27.88 -15.47
CA ILE A 485 7.13 27.94 -16.90
C ILE A 485 8.39 27.78 -17.76
N ILE A 486 9.48 28.50 -17.48
CA ILE A 486 10.74 28.42 -18.23
C ILE A 486 11.34 27.01 -18.16
N VAL A 487 11.44 26.42 -16.97
CA VAL A 487 11.96 25.05 -16.79
C VAL A 487 11.07 24.05 -17.50
N SER A 488 9.74 24.22 -17.45
CA SER A 488 8.83 23.35 -18.19
C SER A 488 9.10 23.47 -19.69
N ILE A 489 9.16 24.68 -20.25
CA ILE A 489 9.46 24.90 -21.68
C ILE A 489 10.81 24.31 -22.07
N ILE A 490 11.88 24.60 -21.32
CA ILE A 490 13.22 24.06 -21.60
C ILE A 490 13.20 22.53 -21.54
N SER A 491 12.53 21.95 -20.55
CA SER A 491 12.41 20.49 -20.43
C SER A 491 11.63 19.90 -21.61
N ILE A 492 10.54 20.55 -22.05
CA ILE A 492 9.79 20.18 -23.28
C ILE A 492 10.73 20.20 -24.47
N THR A 493 11.42 21.32 -24.70
CA THR A 493 12.26 21.52 -25.88
C THR A 493 13.41 20.53 -25.91
N LEU A 494 14.14 20.37 -24.81
CA LEU A 494 15.23 19.39 -24.70
C LEU A 494 14.72 17.97 -24.91
N PHE A 495 13.59 17.62 -24.30
CA PHE A 495 13.03 16.28 -24.45
C PHE A 495 12.55 16.03 -25.88
N ILE A 496 11.89 16.99 -26.54
CA ILE A 496 11.49 16.87 -27.96
C ILE A 496 12.72 16.71 -28.86
N ILE A 497 13.77 17.50 -28.65
CA ILE A 497 15.01 17.42 -29.42
C ILE A 497 15.66 16.03 -29.24
N ILE A 498 15.90 15.61 -27.99
CA ILE A 498 16.52 14.30 -27.72
C ILE A 498 15.61 13.18 -28.23
N ASN A 499 14.30 13.33 -28.13
CA ASN A 499 13.36 12.34 -28.61
C ASN A 499 13.38 12.19 -30.14
N PHE A 500 13.48 13.32 -30.85
CA PHE A 500 13.59 13.35 -32.31
C PHE A 500 14.90 12.73 -32.80
N PHE A 501 16.01 12.93 -32.07
CA PHE A 501 17.32 12.44 -32.49
C PHE A 501 17.70 11.04 -31.98
N TYR A 502 17.23 10.65 -30.79
CA TYR A 502 17.73 9.46 -30.09
C TYR A 502 16.64 8.49 -29.62
N TRP A 503 15.56 8.99 -29.01
CA TRP A 503 14.70 8.11 -28.20
C TRP A 503 13.42 7.61 -28.88
N ASN A 504 12.87 8.31 -29.88
CA ASN A 504 11.63 7.92 -30.57
C ASN A 504 10.45 7.55 -29.64
N PHE A 505 10.39 8.13 -28.44
CA PHE A 505 9.26 8.03 -27.52
C PHE A 505 7.99 8.63 -28.11
N ARG A 506 6.86 8.10 -27.66
CA ARG A 506 5.54 8.60 -28.03
C ARG A 506 5.30 9.98 -27.39
N LEU A 507 4.53 10.83 -28.06
CA LEU A 507 4.19 12.16 -27.57
C LEU A 507 3.53 12.13 -26.18
N VAL A 508 2.78 11.07 -25.88
CA VAL A 508 2.10 10.89 -24.60
C VAL A 508 3.10 10.71 -23.45
N THR A 509 4.20 9.97 -23.65
CA THR A 509 5.31 9.84 -22.70
C THR A 509 5.98 11.19 -22.41
N ILE A 510 6.04 12.09 -23.40
CA ILE A 510 6.52 13.46 -23.21
C ILE A 510 5.56 14.21 -22.28
N LEU A 511 4.25 14.12 -22.53
CA LEU A 511 3.23 14.82 -21.73
C LEU A 511 3.21 14.36 -20.26
N THR A 512 3.36 13.07 -19.99
CA THR A 512 3.44 12.54 -18.62
C THR A 512 4.73 12.92 -17.92
N SER A 513 5.86 12.98 -18.63
CA SER A 513 7.11 13.50 -18.08
C SER A 513 6.98 14.98 -17.66
N LEU A 514 6.24 15.79 -18.42
CA LEU A 514 5.98 17.19 -18.08
C LEU A 514 5.06 17.33 -16.88
N GLU A 515 3.98 16.55 -16.86
CA GLU A 515 3.10 16.47 -15.69
C GLU A 515 3.91 16.17 -14.43
N THR A 516 4.72 15.11 -14.47
CA THR A 516 5.58 14.69 -13.36
C THR A 516 6.53 15.81 -12.93
N THR A 517 7.18 16.49 -13.90
CA THR A 517 8.11 17.59 -13.62
C THR A 517 7.40 18.77 -12.93
N ILE A 518 6.22 19.15 -13.42
CA ILE A 518 5.43 20.23 -12.82
C ILE A 518 5.02 19.85 -11.39
N ILE A 519 4.52 18.62 -11.18
CA ILE A 519 4.17 18.13 -9.84
C ILE A 519 5.39 18.23 -8.92
N LEU A 520 6.56 17.74 -9.34
CA LEU A 520 7.79 17.78 -8.54
C LEU A 520 8.18 19.20 -8.11
N ILE A 521 8.14 20.18 -9.03
CA ILE A 521 8.48 21.58 -8.71
C ILE A 521 7.54 22.14 -7.65
N PHE A 522 6.23 21.97 -7.83
CA PHE A 522 5.22 22.41 -6.86
C PHE A 522 5.31 21.63 -5.53
N SER A 523 5.66 20.34 -5.58
CA SER A 523 5.85 19.50 -4.40
C SER A 523 7.02 19.95 -3.55
N VAL A 524 8.20 20.17 -4.16
CA VAL A 524 9.40 20.64 -3.46
C VAL A 524 9.13 21.99 -2.82
N TRP A 525 8.57 22.94 -3.58
CA TRP A 525 8.26 24.26 -3.06
C TRP A 525 7.19 24.22 -1.95
N GLY A 526 6.15 23.43 -2.15
CA GLY A 526 5.10 23.19 -1.17
C GLY A 526 5.65 22.62 0.15
N LEU A 527 6.56 21.65 0.09
CA LEU A 527 7.25 21.13 1.28
C LEU A 527 8.14 22.18 1.95
N VAL A 528 8.86 23.00 1.17
CA VAL A 528 9.72 24.09 1.68
C VAL A 528 8.91 25.14 2.45
N LEU A 529 7.69 25.44 2.02
CA LEU A 529 6.77 26.30 2.76
C LEU A 529 6.17 25.54 3.95
N PHE A 530 5.71 24.31 3.76
CA PHE A 530 4.99 23.56 4.77
C PHE A 530 5.85 23.15 5.97
N GLN A 531 7.16 22.96 5.80
CA GLN A 531 8.10 22.75 6.93
C GLN A 531 8.11 23.89 7.95
N LYS A 532 7.54 25.06 7.63
CA LYS A 532 7.34 26.12 8.63
C LYS A 532 6.21 25.79 9.62
N THR A 533 5.44 24.73 9.38
CA THR A 533 4.58 24.10 10.39
C THR A 533 5.35 23.02 11.15
N PRO A 534 5.01 22.73 12.42
CA PRO A 534 5.71 21.68 13.17
C PRO A 534 5.56 20.29 12.55
N LYS A 535 4.39 19.96 11.96
CA LYS A 535 4.14 18.68 11.29
C LYS A 535 4.84 18.58 9.93
N GLY A 536 4.88 19.68 9.18
CA GLY A 536 5.51 19.71 7.85
C GLY A 536 7.00 19.40 7.86
N LYS A 537 7.67 19.58 9.00
CA LYS A 537 9.08 19.23 9.17
C LYS A 537 9.33 17.74 9.00
N ILE A 538 8.42 16.91 9.52
CA ILE A 538 8.53 15.45 9.39
C ILE A 538 8.52 15.07 7.90
N PHE A 539 7.59 15.63 7.12
CA PHE A 539 7.49 15.37 5.69
C PHE A 539 8.66 15.93 4.88
N PHE A 540 9.15 17.11 5.23
CA PHE A 540 10.33 17.69 4.56
C PHE A 540 11.59 16.85 4.79
N ILE A 541 11.82 16.37 6.02
CA ILE A 541 12.95 15.48 6.34
C ILE A 541 12.75 14.12 5.67
N TRP A 542 11.53 13.60 5.63
CA TRP A 542 11.23 12.34 4.94
C TRP A 542 11.53 12.45 3.43
N ALA A 543 11.07 13.52 2.79
CA ALA A 543 11.36 13.79 1.38
C ALA A 543 12.87 13.97 1.13
N ALA A 544 13.60 14.62 2.03
CA ALA A 544 15.05 14.74 1.93
C ALA A 544 15.75 13.36 2.05
N GLY A 545 15.30 12.51 2.97
CA GLY A 545 15.81 11.14 3.10
C GLY A 545 15.54 10.29 1.86
N LEU A 546 14.33 10.37 1.30
CA LEU A 546 13.98 9.69 0.05
C LEU A 546 14.75 10.24 -1.16
N ALA A 547 14.99 11.56 -1.23
CA ALA A 547 15.81 12.17 -2.28
C ALA A 547 17.28 11.71 -2.21
N LEU A 548 17.82 11.52 -1.01
CA LEU A 548 19.15 10.93 -0.83
C LEU A 548 19.19 9.47 -1.28
N LEU A 549 18.21 8.67 -0.86
CA LEU A 549 18.09 7.29 -1.32
C LEU A 549 17.94 7.21 -2.83
N PHE A 550 17.15 8.10 -3.43
CA PHE A 550 17.00 8.21 -4.88
C PHE A 550 18.34 8.50 -5.55
N GLY A 551 19.10 9.48 -5.06
CA GLY A 551 20.42 9.81 -5.60
C GLY A 551 21.41 8.65 -5.48
N VAL A 552 21.42 7.95 -4.33
CA VAL A 552 22.26 6.76 -4.13
C VAL A 552 21.83 5.62 -5.07
N GLY A 553 20.53 5.35 -5.19
CA GLY A 553 20.00 4.33 -6.09
C GLY A 553 20.28 4.64 -7.56
N PHE A 554 20.19 5.91 -7.96
CA PHE A 554 20.53 6.36 -9.31
C PHE A 554 22.02 6.17 -9.62
N LEU A 555 22.91 6.56 -8.70
CA LEU A 555 24.35 6.32 -8.86
C LEU A 555 24.68 4.83 -8.92
N PHE A 556 24.03 4.02 -8.07
CA PHE A 556 24.20 2.58 -8.06
C PHE A 556 23.75 1.94 -9.39
N ASP A 557 22.58 2.31 -9.89
CA ASP A 557 22.09 1.83 -11.19
C ASP A 557 22.96 2.31 -12.36
N LEU A 558 23.55 3.51 -12.31
CA LEU A 558 24.50 3.97 -13.33
C LEU A 558 25.79 3.16 -13.36
N LEU A 559 26.27 2.71 -12.19
CA LEU A 559 27.50 1.94 -12.07
C LEU A 559 27.32 0.47 -12.47
N ILE A 560 26.15 -0.10 -12.20
CA ILE A 560 25.87 -1.54 -12.39
C ILE A 560 25.03 -1.80 -13.65
N GLY A 561 24.20 -0.85 -14.08
CA GLY A 561 23.51 -0.87 -15.37
C GLY A 561 22.21 -1.69 -15.45
N VAL A 562 21.73 -2.33 -14.37
CA VAL A 562 20.73 -3.41 -14.51
C VAL A 562 19.48 -3.30 -13.59
N LEU A 563 19.53 -2.58 -12.46
CA LEU A 563 18.59 -2.87 -11.35
C LEU A 563 17.35 -1.96 -11.21
N LYS A 564 17.31 -0.81 -11.90
CA LYS A 564 16.19 0.18 -11.85
C LYS A 564 15.75 0.50 -10.40
N LEU A 565 16.67 0.49 -9.44
CA LEU A 565 16.43 0.85 -8.05
C LEU A 565 15.93 2.30 -7.91
N TRP A 566 16.43 3.22 -8.72
CA TRP A 566 16.02 4.63 -8.69
C TRP A 566 14.53 4.83 -8.97
N SER A 567 13.96 4.08 -9.94
CA SER A 567 12.53 4.20 -10.28
C SER A 567 11.64 3.63 -9.18
N ARG A 568 12.06 2.54 -8.52
CA ARG A 568 11.36 2.00 -7.34
C ARG A 568 11.30 3.02 -6.21
N ILE A 569 12.42 3.69 -5.90
CA ILE A 569 12.46 4.73 -4.86
C ILE A 569 11.59 5.92 -5.25
N PHE A 570 11.55 6.27 -6.54
CA PHE A 570 10.67 7.32 -7.05
C PHE A 570 9.19 7.01 -6.78
N TYR A 571 8.72 5.80 -7.12
CA TYR A 571 7.33 5.40 -6.87
C TYR A 571 6.98 5.41 -5.37
N LEU A 572 7.90 4.96 -4.53
CA LEU A 572 7.75 5.01 -3.07
C LEU A 572 7.69 6.45 -2.52
N SER A 573 8.24 7.43 -3.25
CA SER A 573 8.19 8.85 -2.86
C SER A 573 6.88 9.55 -3.21
N SER A 574 6.03 8.93 -4.03
CA SER A 574 4.77 9.53 -4.49
C SER A 574 3.88 10.10 -3.36
N PRO A 575 3.69 9.47 -2.18
CA PRO A 575 2.82 10.05 -1.15
C PRO A 575 3.39 11.34 -0.56
N VAL A 576 4.72 11.42 -0.35
CA VAL A 576 5.34 12.63 0.21
C VAL A 576 5.36 13.75 -0.82
N LEU A 577 5.53 13.43 -2.11
CA LEU A 577 5.41 14.38 -3.21
C LEU A 577 4.00 14.96 -3.30
N VAL A 578 2.96 14.13 -3.24
CA VAL A 578 1.57 14.61 -3.23
C VAL A 578 1.27 15.46 -1.98
N ILE A 579 1.80 15.11 -0.81
CA ILE A 579 1.70 15.97 0.38
C ILE A 579 2.33 17.34 0.13
N GLY A 580 3.50 17.38 -0.54
CA GLY A 580 4.13 18.62 -0.97
C GLY A 580 3.22 19.46 -1.86
N PHE A 581 2.69 18.85 -2.92
CA PHE A 581 1.81 19.50 -3.88
C PHE A 581 0.55 20.05 -3.20
N LEU A 582 -0.11 19.25 -2.37
CA LEU A 582 -1.28 19.67 -1.59
C LEU A 582 -0.97 20.75 -0.56
N SER A 583 0.27 20.80 -0.04
CA SER A 583 0.67 21.86 0.87
C SER A 583 0.75 23.21 0.16
N TYR A 584 1.09 23.22 -1.13
CA TYR A 584 1.00 24.42 -1.95
C TYR A 584 -0.46 24.84 -2.18
N PHE A 585 -1.36 23.90 -2.48
CA PHE A 585 -2.81 24.18 -2.53
C PHE A 585 -3.34 24.70 -1.20
N TYR A 586 -2.91 24.12 -0.08
CA TYR A 586 -3.27 24.56 1.26
C TYR A 586 -2.89 26.03 1.48
N LYS A 587 -1.70 26.45 1.01
CA LYS A 587 -1.25 27.84 1.02
C LYS A 587 -2.15 28.74 0.16
N ILE A 588 -2.51 28.33 -1.06
CA ILE A 588 -3.40 29.09 -1.95
C ILE A 588 -4.77 29.31 -1.29
N ILE A 589 -5.32 28.27 -0.65
CA ILE A 589 -6.61 28.34 0.06
C ILE A 589 -6.50 29.30 1.25
N ARG A 590 -5.45 29.19 2.07
CA ARG A 590 -5.23 30.01 3.27
C ARG A 590 -5.01 31.49 2.96
N THR A 591 -4.39 31.79 1.82
CA THR A 591 -4.14 33.17 1.36
C THR A 591 -5.28 33.74 0.52
N HIS A 592 -6.39 33.00 0.36
CA HIS A 592 -7.54 33.35 -0.50
C HIS A 592 -7.18 33.60 -1.98
N GLN A 593 -5.98 33.18 -2.42
CA GLN A 593 -5.52 33.31 -3.80
C GLN A 593 -6.32 32.44 -4.78
N ILE A 594 -7.10 31.47 -4.30
CA ILE A 594 -7.98 30.63 -5.13
C ILE A 594 -9.13 31.43 -5.79
N ARG A 595 -9.41 32.65 -5.30
CA ARG A 595 -10.41 33.55 -5.91
C ARG A 595 -9.93 34.18 -7.21
N ASP A 596 -8.62 34.19 -7.44
CA ASP A 596 -8.03 34.62 -8.70
C ASP A 596 -8.41 33.61 -9.80
N LEU A 597 -9.13 34.11 -10.81
CA LEU A 597 -9.65 33.29 -11.91
C LEU A 597 -8.51 32.58 -12.66
N ASN A 598 -7.36 33.24 -12.86
CA ASN A 598 -6.24 32.68 -13.60
C ASN A 598 -5.66 31.47 -12.89
N LYS A 599 -5.46 31.58 -11.57
CA LYS A 599 -4.96 30.48 -10.74
C LYS A 599 -5.97 29.34 -10.68
N LYS A 600 -7.27 29.65 -10.57
CA LYS A 600 -8.33 28.64 -10.55
C LYS A 600 -8.42 27.88 -11.87
N LEU A 601 -8.42 28.59 -13.00
CA LEU A 601 -8.45 27.98 -14.34
C LEU A 601 -7.20 27.15 -14.61
N PHE A 602 -6.01 27.65 -14.26
CA PHE A 602 -4.76 26.91 -14.37
C PHE A 602 -4.82 25.57 -13.62
N LEU A 603 -5.31 25.57 -12.36
CA LEU A 603 -5.41 24.35 -11.57
C LEU A 603 -6.42 23.35 -12.14
N ILE A 604 -7.59 23.82 -12.62
CA ILE A 604 -8.60 22.96 -13.25
C ILE A 604 -8.04 22.35 -14.54
N PHE A 605 -7.42 23.19 -15.39
CA PHE A 605 -6.80 22.73 -16.62
C PHE A 605 -5.69 21.73 -16.34
N PHE A 606 -4.79 22.03 -15.40
CA PHE A 606 -3.69 21.14 -15.05
C PHE A 606 -4.18 19.77 -14.56
N ILE A 607 -5.17 19.74 -13.66
CA ILE A 607 -5.75 18.48 -13.15
C ILE A 607 -6.42 17.70 -14.29
N GLY A 608 -7.20 18.37 -15.15
CA GLY A 608 -7.85 17.73 -16.30
C GLY A 608 -6.85 17.18 -17.31
N PHE A 609 -5.81 17.95 -17.64
CA PHE A 609 -4.69 17.54 -18.49
C PHE A 609 -3.95 16.34 -17.91
N SER A 610 -3.61 16.37 -16.61
CA SER A 610 -2.88 15.31 -15.90
C SER A 610 -3.64 13.98 -15.96
N LEU A 611 -4.96 14.03 -15.75
CA LEU A 611 -5.83 12.87 -15.81
C LEU A 611 -5.85 12.26 -17.22
N ILE A 612 -6.01 13.09 -18.26
CA ILE A 612 -5.99 12.63 -19.65
C ILE A 612 -4.61 12.05 -20.01
N ALA A 613 -3.54 12.77 -19.71
CA ALA A 613 -2.18 12.36 -20.04
C ALA A 613 -1.82 11.01 -19.40
N THR A 614 -2.11 10.84 -18.10
CA THR A 614 -1.80 9.58 -17.40
C THR A 614 -2.60 8.41 -17.94
N TYR A 615 -3.94 8.51 -18.10
CA TYR A 615 -4.72 7.38 -18.59
C TYR A 615 -4.48 7.05 -20.07
N VAL A 616 -4.13 8.04 -20.90
CA VAL A 616 -3.72 7.76 -22.29
C VAL A 616 -2.35 7.06 -22.32
N GLU A 617 -1.41 7.41 -21.44
CA GLU A 617 -0.12 6.70 -21.34
C GLU A 617 -0.31 5.28 -20.85
N GLU A 618 -1.12 5.10 -19.81
CA GLU A 618 -1.46 3.79 -19.29
C GLU A 618 -2.16 2.92 -20.36
N ALA A 619 -3.10 3.48 -21.13
CA ALA A 619 -3.72 2.77 -22.25
C ALA A 619 -2.72 2.41 -23.35
N ASN A 620 -1.77 3.28 -23.67
CA ASN A 620 -0.73 3.03 -24.66
C ASN A 620 0.31 1.99 -24.22
N SER A 621 0.51 1.86 -22.92
CA SER A 621 1.42 0.85 -22.34
C SER A 621 0.89 -0.58 -22.53
N ILE A 622 -0.39 -0.77 -22.82
CA ILE A 622 -1.02 -2.08 -23.10
C ILE A 622 -0.31 -2.79 -24.25
N ASN A 623 0.12 -2.07 -25.30
CA ASN A 623 0.78 -2.68 -26.45
C ASN A 623 2.14 -3.34 -26.10
N VAL A 624 2.78 -2.93 -24.99
CA VAL A 624 3.97 -3.62 -24.46
C VAL A 624 3.62 -5.03 -23.98
N PHE A 625 2.37 -5.21 -23.59
CA PHE A 625 1.79 -6.43 -23.07
C PHE A 625 1.02 -7.23 -24.15
N GLU A 626 1.06 -6.84 -25.42
CA GLU A 626 0.51 -7.68 -26.50
C GLU A 626 1.61 -8.58 -27.07
N VAL A 627 1.26 -9.83 -27.41
CA VAL A 627 2.19 -10.73 -28.10
C VAL A 627 2.46 -10.14 -29.48
N SER A 628 3.70 -9.77 -29.76
CA SER A 628 4.06 -9.17 -31.05
C SER A 628 4.28 -10.26 -32.12
N ASP A 629 4.12 -9.90 -33.40
CA ASP A 629 4.46 -10.80 -34.52
C ASP A 629 5.90 -11.31 -34.44
N ARG A 630 6.80 -10.50 -33.87
CA ARG A 630 8.17 -10.90 -33.57
C ARG A 630 8.22 -12.05 -32.56
N ASP A 631 7.44 -11.97 -31.48
CA ASP A 631 7.39 -13.01 -30.46
C ASP A 631 6.81 -14.32 -31.03
N LEU A 632 5.74 -14.22 -31.85
CA LEU A 632 5.14 -15.38 -32.55
C LEU A 632 6.09 -16.01 -33.59
N SER A 633 6.89 -15.20 -34.29
CA SER A 633 7.81 -15.68 -35.34
C SER A 633 8.90 -16.63 -34.84
N THR A 634 9.13 -16.67 -33.53
CA THR A 634 10.10 -17.57 -32.88
C THR A 634 9.51 -18.95 -32.56
N ILE A 635 8.20 -19.12 -32.63
CA ILE A 635 7.52 -20.40 -32.36
C ILE A 635 7.67 -21.32 -33.58
N TYR A 636 8.29 -22.49 -33.39
CA TYR A 636 8.37 -23.51 -34.43
C TYR A 636 7.42 -24.68 -34.13
N TRP A 637 6.54 -24.98 -35.08
CA TRP A 637 5.67 -26.15 -35.07
C TRP A 637 6.43 -27.35 -35.66
N TYR A 638 6.84 -28.29 -34.81
CA TYR A 638 7.57 -29.49 -35.26
C TYR A 638 6.68 -30.59 -35.80
N SER A 639 5.36 -30.39 -35.76
CA SER A 639 4.35 -31.27 -36.34
C SER A 639 4.60 -31.59 -37.82
N ASN A 640 5.28 -30.70 -38.54
CA ASN A 640 5.61 -30.90 -39.95
C ASN A 640 6.82 -31.84 -40.17
N TYR A 641 7.57 -32.17 -39.12
CA TYR A 641 8.78 -32.99 -39.17
C TYR A 641 8.65 -34.32 -38.40
N THR A 642 7.49 -34.58 -37.79
CA THR A 642 7.23 -35.81 -37.02
C THR A 642 5.83 -36.34 -37.31
N GLU A 643 5.70 -37.61 -37.67
CA GLU A 643 4.40 -38.24 -37.97
C GLU A 643 3.51 -38.43 -36.74
N SER A 644 4.02 -38.23 -35.53
CA SER A 644 3.24 -38.33 -34.30
C SER A 644 3.73 -37.35 -33.23
N LYS A 645 2.81 -36.44 -32.85
CA LYS A 645 2.87 -35.42 -31.79
C LYS A 645 3.33 -34.03 -32.22
N ASN A 646 2.44 -33.06 -32.03
CA ASN A 646 2.74 -31.64 -32.11
C ASN A 646 3.55 -31.24 -30.86
N VAL A 647 4.85 -30.99 -31.02
CA VAL A 647 5.68 -30.37 -29.97
C VAL A 647 5.93 -28.93 -30.37
N ILE A 648 5.65 -28.00 -29.45
CA ILE A 648 6.00 -26.59 -29.61
C ILE A 648 7.34 -26.37 -28.91
N ILE A 649 8.33 -25.85 -29.63
CA ILE A 649 9.63 -25.43 -29.08
C ILE A 649 9.73 -23.92 -29.31
N SER A 650 9.91 -23.14 -28.23
CA SER A 650 10.03 -21.68 -28.29
C SER A 650 11.32 -21.21 -27.63
N GLU A 651 11.91 -20.15 -28.18
CA GLU A 651 13.06 -19.44 -27.59
C GLU A 651 12.56 -18.39 -26.58
N PHE A 652 13.17 -18.29 -25.40
CA PHE A 652 12.65 -17.48 -24.28
C PHE A 652 13.02 -15.99 -24.35
N GLY A 653 12.06 -15.11 -24.00
CA GLY A 653 12.22 -13.66 -23.80
C GLY A 653 11.19 -13.11 -22.79
N TRP A 654 11.30 -11.82 -22.39
CA TRP A 654 10.42 -11.17 -21.40
C TRP A 654 8.91 -11.24 -21.76
N ASN A 655 8.59 -11.44 -23.04
CA ASN A 655 7.24 -11.65 -23.58
C ASN A 655 7.13 -13.08 -24.13
N THR A 656 6.90 -14.07 -23.27
CA THR A 656 6.72 -15.45 -23.72
C THR A 656 5.38 -15.62 -24.42
N ALA A 657 5.40 -16.03 -25.70
CA ALA A 657 4.18 -16.23 -26.48
C ALA A 657 3.36 -17.45 -26.05
N LEU A 658 3.95 -18.41 -25.33
CA LEU A 658 3.28 -19.59 -24.78
C LEU A 658 3.80 -19.91 -23.39
N ILE A 659 2.88 -20.13 -22.44
CA ILE A 659 3.19 -20.52 -21.06
C ILE A 659 2.43 -21.82 -20.77
N TYR A 660 3.15 -22.90 -20.49
CA TYR A 660 2.54 -24.17 -20.13
C TYR A 660 2.07 -24.15 -18.67
N TYR A 661 0.76 -24.15 -18.47
CA TYR A 661 0.11 -23.94 -17.18
C TYR A 661 -0.31 -25.24 -16.47
N ASP A 662 -0.35 -26.36 -17.19
CA ASP A 662 -0.94 -27.64 -16.77
C ASP A 662 0.10 -28.66 -16.29
N PHE A 663 1.06 -28.19 -15.49
CA PHE A 663 2.05 -29.06 -14.87
C PHE A 663 1.36 -29.99 -13.84
N PRO A 664 1.78 -31.26 -13.64
CA PRO A 664 1.04 -32.23 -12.82
C PRO A 664 1.18 -31.95 -11.31
N TYR A 665 0.43 -30.97 -10.80
CA TYR A 665 0.38 -30.59 -9.39
C TYR A 665 -0.35 -31.61 -8.51
N GLU A 666 -1.17 -32.47 -9.11
CA GLU A 666 -1.95 -33.52 -8.42
C GLU A 666 -1.07 -34.56 -7.71
N GLN A 667 0.23 -34.65 -8.04
CA GLN A 667 1.15 -35.64 -7.46
C GLN A 667 1.72 -35.23 -6.09
N CYS A 668 1.30 -34.10 -5.48
CA CYS A 668 1.81 -33.59 -4.19
C CYS A 668 3.34 -33.66 -4.04
N ASN A 669 4.08 -33.50 -5.15
CA ASN A 669 5.51 -33.72 -5.16
C ASN A 669 6.24 -32.49 -4.57
N LYS A 670 6.73 -32.62 -3.33
CA LYS A 670 7.48 -31.57 -2.62
C LYS A 670 8.85 -31.26 -3.24
N SER A 671 9.37 -32.12 -4.12
CA SER A 671 10.63 -31.88 -4.83
C SER A 671 10.48 -30.98 -6.07
N LEU A 672 9.25 -30.57 -6.37
CA LEU A 672 8.94 -29.74 -7.53
C LEU A 672 9.37 -28.30 -7.28
N ASN A 673 10.43 -27.86 -7.95
CA ASN A 673 10.89 -26.49 -7.87
C ASN A 673 9.94 -25.59 -8.68
N PRO A 674 9.34 -24.54 -8.09
CA PRO A 674 8.47 -23.62 -8.83
C PRO A 674 9.17 -22.95 -10.01
N ASN A 675 10.50 -22.81 -9.96
CA ASN A 675 11.28 -22.27 -11.08
C ASN A 675 11.30 -23.19 -12.29
N TYR A 676 10.92 -24.46 -12.17
CA TYR A 676 10.81 -25.37 -13.32
C TYR A 676 9.78 -24.89 -14.34
N ILE A 677 8.81 -24.06 -13.96
CA ILE A 677 7.93 -23.41 -14.96
C ILE A 677 8.70 -22.48 -15.92
N HIS A 678 9.89 -22.02 -15.52
CA HIS A 678 10.78 -21.17 -16.32
C HIS A 678 11.86 -21.98 -17.05
N TYR A 679 12.04 -23.26 -16.72
CA TYR A 679 13.02 -24.14 -17.35
C TYR A 679 12.32 -25.13 -18.26
N TYR A 680 12.18 -24.81 -19.54
CA TYR A 680 11.78 -25.79 -20.55
C TYR A 680 12.65 -25.73 -21.80
N PHE A 681 12.59 -26.83 -22.57
CA PHE A 681 13.48 -27.17 -23.68
C PHE A 681 13.64 -26.03 -24.70
N ALA A 682 14.72 -25.26 -24.58
CA ALA A 682 15.30 -24.56 -25.71
C ALA A 682 16.12 -25.59 -26.50
N MET A 683 15.55 -26.21 -27.53
CA MET A 683 16.37 -26.82 -28.56
C MET A 683 16.85 -25.69 -29.47
N ASN A 684 18.17 -25.50 -29.54
CA ASN A 684 18.78 -24.62 -30.53
C ASN A 684 18.28 -25.06 -31.92
N LYS A 685 17.67 -24.12 -32.66
CA LYS A 685 17.07 -24.32 -33.98
C LYS A 685 18.00 -25.03 -34.97
N THR A 686 19.31 -24.85 -34.79
CA THR A 686 20.37 -25.52 -35.56
C THR A 686 20.37 -27.04 -35.39
N PHE A 687 20.04 -27.55 -34.20
CA PHE A 687 20.03 -28.99 -33.90
C PHE A 687 18.68 -29.67 -34.11
N SER A 688 17.61 -28.93 -34.39
CA SER A 688 16.25 -29.46 -34.45
C SER A 688 15.60 -29.40 -35.83
N ASN A 689 16.05 -28.52 -36.74
CA ASN A 689 15.56 -28.47 -38.12
C ASN A 689 16.41 -29.36 -39.03
N PRO A 690 15.94 -30.54 -39.51
CA PRO A 690 16.74 -31.46 -40.31
C PRO A 690 17.38 -30.85 -41.57
N GLY A 691 16.76 -29.80 -42.14
CA GLY A 691 17.29 -29.08 -43.31
C GLY A 691 18.49 -28.17 -43.01
N LEU A 692 18.87 -28.00 -41.74
CA LEU A 692 20.08 -27.30 -41.30
C LEU A 692 21.22 -28.27 -40.90
N HIS A 693 20.97 -29.59 -40.96
CA HIS A 693 21.96 -30.64 -40.66
C HIS A 693 22.71 -31.11 -41.91
N PHE A 694 22.47 -30.50 -43.07
CA PHE A 694 23.09 -30.79 -44.35
C PHE A 694 23.79 -29.57 -44.93
#